data_AF-A0A2E3XRI9-F1
#
_entry.id   AF-A0A2E3XRI9-F1
#
_cell.length_a   1.000
_cell.length_b   1.000
_cell.length_c   1.000
_cell.angle_alpha   90.00
_cell.angle_beta   90.00
_cell.angle_gamma   90.00
#
_symmetry.space_group_name_H-M   'P 1'
#
loop_
_entity.id
_entity.type
_entity.pdbx_description
1 polymer ?
#
loop_
_entity_poly.entity_id
_entity_poly.type
_entity_poly.pdbx_seq_one_letter_code
_entity_poly.pdbx_strand_id
1 'polypeptide(L)'
;MPQSIRITFLSFLLILSCWKVQVFAQTTNTWSSEFMARMDHSIGQGWDDAGDRLSASIFESITDQEFFKTNVVGDVQASLKVQRKIYDNQDILDSWTVMDIMRAPLYLPIPLMSDDMNLSGGSFGLKLGINFTGVAYNIRQVKPGNIDKLIRTQELQRKLNEAKEIGDQIIELGSDEDSLLYDNNDEKDDNIIDTIANFAFWSKNNPKVRARYSKLWNILTHPLSIPLSKKAFDRYPVGNISSYGVEGSVQLGASIGWDQFDVTGLSAGQIQAGVGLSTYISGDFRISILKEDENHAQVKLTKVRNVGQTFSLGQTKLEYEIFEGFIIAGNTVLNIKEEIIPFSVVFNRNQAKQFDVAYRYDLSKLEAAVAYEKATLGRFKASEELSKIEGSGVERSFTREQIERRETVTNKVKLSILFESATSSSRATTKAIISLGKEKHHLFSSENIQYTGYDTLWGTSESKKHSFITSVILDDPNHFTPEKVSLRVEGRIDDSHTTVKELASYYSEVETALQKELLFPSPPAYNLRLTCEELVDHLVYSYVKEQCENEDNGIEEKSDYGQVSFFYQLDLGFRQLEIIRNADKDDMWAALEKAYGVDSGNWSSTWRRGLSFLINSPLTLLNIPLYLANLNIPNGGRLISAIKFYRAWKKLRKVKDSKEFVTAFGKLFRTVYFSAEIVKAIRILTAHEKVPYFFTAKAERIWGQMSSAGDSMGRAIPLIQEANDIIEFDRAGPRANGDRTAIVEKINLKKISRTAIKINFTLSETPEYLYFRIDRSPSWGRYKNLMKAMILNQGNFKKGDNEFIVDIENSTGFMKTLAEKLFNGKYSTLLLAYSIEEQNFGPVNSTRFEFEYEPLDDDEEENKDQEVISNQLLTGAQ
;
A
#
# COMPACT_ATOMS: atom_id res chain seq x y z
N MET A 1 -4.35 -3.98 61.28
CA MET A 1 -5.27 -3.07 60.57
C MET A 1 -6.37 -3.92 59.94
N PRO A 2 -7.65 -3.71 60.25
CA PRO A 2 -8.69 -4.70 60.00
C PRO A 2 -9.22 -4.67 58.56
N GLN A 3 -9.59 -5.86 58.06
CA GLN A 3 -10.10 -6.16 56.73
C GLN A 3 -11.48 -5.53 56.40
N SER A 4 -12.12 -4.84 57.35
CA SER A 4 -13.46 -4.28 57.19
C SER A 4 -13.54 -2.99 56.37
N ILE A 5 -12.42 -2.34 56.04
CA ILE A 5 -12.41 -1.07 55.28
C ILE A 5 -12.34 -1.31 53.76
N ARG A 6 -11.93 -2.50 53.29
CA ARG A 6 -11.77 -2.78 51.85
C ARG A 6 -13.09 -3.09 51.12
N ILE A 7 -14.10 -3.60 51.82
CA ILE A 7 -15.39 -3.95 51.19
C ILE A 7 -16.27 -2.71 51.04
N THR A 8 -16.22 -1.78 51.99
CA THR A 8 -17.04 -0.55 51.96
C THR A 8 -16.59 0.43 50.87
N PHE A 9 -15.30 0.49 50.55
CA PHE A 9 -14.78 1.39 49.51
C PHE A 9 -15.10 0.90 48.08
N LEU A 10 -15.14 -0.42 47.86
CA LEU A 10 -15.55 -1.01 46.58
C LEU A 10 -17.06 -0.87 46.33
N SER A 11 -17.88 -1.06 47.37
CA SER A 11 -19.33 -0.87 47.29
C SER A 11 -19.71 0.59 47.05
N PHE A 12 -18.98 1.55 47.61
CA PHE A 12 -19.24 2.98 47.42
C PHE A 12 -18.91 3.46 45.99
N LEU A 13 -17.85 2.91 45.37
CA LEU A 13 -17.50 3.17 43.96
C LEU A 13 -18.47 2.49 42.96
N LEU A 14 -19.04 1.34 43.31
CA LEU A 14 -20.08 0.66 42.52
C LEU A 14 -21.44 1.39 42.60
N ILE A 15 -21.78 1.98 43.75
CA ILE A 15 -23.02 2.75 43.91
C ILE A 15 -22.95 4.10 43.19
N LEU A 16 -21.79 4.77 43.21
CA LEU A 16 -21.57 6.02 42.46
C LEU A 16 -21.51 5.84 40.93
N SER A 17 -21.11 4.65 40.44
CA SER A 17 -21.15 4.33 39.01
C SER A 17 -22.54 3.93 38.54
N CYS A 18 -23.34 3.22 39.35
CA CYS A 18 -24.74 2.94 39.02
C CYS A 18 -25.64 4.19 38.98
N TRP A 19 -25.41 5.17 39.86
CA TRP A 19 -26.26 6.38 39.92
C TRP A 19 -26.09 7.32 38.72
N LYS A 20 -24.96 7.26 37.99
CA LYS A 20 -24.78 7.99 36.72
C LYS A 20 -25.26 7.23 35.48
N VAL A 21 -25.40 5.91 35.55
CA VAL A 21 -25.84 5.08 34.40
C VAL A 21 -27.36 5.08 34.25
N GLN A 22 -28.12 5.20 35.35
CA GLN A 22 -29.59 5.26 35.26
C GLN A 22 -30.15 6.56 34.66
N VAL A 23 -29.37 7.64 34.60
CA VAL A 23 -29.78 8.89 33.94
C VAL A 23 -29.62 8.82 32.40
N PHE A 24 -28.93 7.80 31.88
CA PHE A 24 -28.74 7.59 30.43
C PHE A 24 -29.69 6.55 29.80
N ALA A 25 -30.54 5.88 30.60
CA ALA A 25 -31.30 4.71 30.16
C ALA A 25 -32.78 4.96 29.81
N GLN A 26 -33.23 6.20 29.66
CA GLN A 26 -34.65 6.52 29.34
C GLN A 26 -34.87 7.24 28.01
N THR A 27 -33.93 7.16 27.07
CA THR A 27 -34.11 7.64 25.69
C THR A 27 -33.64 6.60 24.67
N THR A 28 -34.17 5.38 24.75
CA THR A 28 -34.14 4.45 23.60
C THR A 28 -35.29 4.77 22.66
N ASN A 29 -35.23 5.95 22.04
CA ASN A 29 -35.94 6.21 20.79
C ASN A 29 -34.90 6.15 19.68
N THR A 30 -35.24 5.39 18.63
CA THR A 30 -34.77 5.48 17.24
C THR A 30 -33.42 6.18 17.05
N TRP A 31 -32.44 5.41 16.55
CA TRP A 31 -31.15 5.90 16.01
C TRP A 31 -31.30 7.34 15.54
N SER A 32 -30.53 8.27 16.12
CA SER A 32 -30.82 9.69 15.99
C SER A 32 -31.11 10.03 14.53
N SER A 33 -32.16 10.81 14.28
CA SER A 33 -32.47 11.30 12.93
C SER A 33 -31.24 11.92 12.26
N GLU A 34 -30.30 12.43 13.06
CA GLU A 34 -28.98 12.89 12.64
C GLU A 34 -28.04 11.79 12.13
N PHE A 35 -28.03 10.58 12.71
CA PHE A 35 -27.31 9.42 12.17
C PHE A 35 -27.94 8.93 10.87
N MET A 36 -29.28 8.84 10.81
CA MET A 36 -29.99 8.42 9.59
C MET A 36 -29.85 9.46 8.47
N ALA A 37 -29.94 10.77 8.79
CA ALA A 37 -29.72 11.84 7.83
C ALA A 37 -28.25 11.95 7.39
N ARG A 38 -27.27 11.68 8.27
CA ARG A 38 -25.87 11.56 7.86
C ARG A 38 -25.63 10.33 6.97
N MET A 39 -26.34 9.23 7.23
CA MET A 39 -26.27 8.06 6.37
C MET A 39 -26.89 8.37 5.00
N ASP A 40 -28.08 8.97 4.98
CA ASP A 40 -28.82 9.30 3.76
C ASP A 40 -28.10 10.35 2.90
N HIS A 41 -27.52 11.38 3.53
CA HIS A 41 -26.71 12.41 2.85
C HIS A 41 -25.36 11.87 2.35
N SER A 42 -24.71 10.99 3.12
CA SER A 42 -23.49 10.28 2.71
C SER A 42 -23.75 9.24 1.61
N ILE A 43 -24.95 8.65 1.59
CA ILE A 43 -25.44 7.79 0.51
C ILE A 43 -25.73 8.63 -0.74
N GLY A 44 -26.36 9.80 -0.62
CA GLY A 44 -26.80 10.68 -1.72
C GLY A 44 -25.66 11.29 -2.55
N GLN A 45 -24.72 12.01 -1.92
CA GLN A 45 -23.54 12.54 -2.62
C GLN A 45 -22.54 11.44 -3.02
N GLY A 46 -22.70 10.25 -2.42
CA GLY A 46 -21.86 9.10 -2.66
C GLY A 46 -22.17 8.33 -3.93
N TRP A 47 -23.28 8.52 -4.65
CA TRP A 47 -23.73 7.55 -5.67
C TRP A 47 -22.75 7.27 -6.83
N ASP A 48 -22.10 8.28 -7.41
CA ASP A 48 -21.11 8.07 -8.48
C ASP A 48 -19.83 7.40 -7.95
N ASP A 49 -19.35 7.85 -6.78
CA ASP A 49 -18.25 7.21 -6.07
C ASP A 49 -18.64 5.81 -5.53
N ALA A 50 -19.91 5.59 -5.21
CA ALA A 50 -20.48 4.36 -4.70
C ALA A 50 -20.65 3.36 -5.83
N GLY A 51 -20.88 3.80 -7.06
CA GLY A 51 -20.76 2.96 -8.25
C GLY A 51 -19.33 2.41 -8.40
N ASP A 52 -18.31 3.26 -8.23
CA ASP A 52 -16.91 2.83 -8.23
C ASP A 52 -16.53 1.97 -7.01
N ARG A 53 -17.09 2.24 -5.82
CA ARG A 53 -16.86 1.48 -4.57
C ARG A 53 -17.59 0.14 -4.57
N LEU A 54 -18.84 0.12 -4.98
CA LEU A 54 -19.65 -1.08 -5.13
C LEU A 54 -19.08 -1.92 -6.26
N SER A 55 -18.68 -1.34 -7.40
CA SER A 55 -17.99 -2.09 -8.45
C SER A 55 -16.64 -2.61 -7.98
N ALA A 56 -15.88 -1.87 -7.16
CA ALA A 56 -14.65 -2.36 -6.53
C ALA A 56 -14.90 -3.56 -5.61
N SER A 57 -15.87 -3.44 -4.70
CA SER A 57 -16.24 -4.46 -3.72
C SER A 57 -16.85 -5.69 -4.40
N ILE A 58 -17.76 -5.49 -5.36
CA ILE A 58 -18.29 -6.54 -6.23
C ILE A 58 -17.16 -7.17 -7.03
N PHE A 59 -16.21 -6.41 -7.58
CA PHE A 59 -15.09 -6.98 -8.32
C PHE A 59 -14.16 -7.80 -7.43
N GLU A 60 -13.82 -7.31 -6.24
CA GLU A 60 -13.02 -8.05 -5.26
C GLU A 60 -13.74 -9.33 -4.83
N SER A 61 -15.07 -9.27 -4.65
CA SER A 61 -15.92 -10.42 -4.41
C SER A 61 -16.01 -11.39 -5.60
N ILE A 62 -16.12 -10.89 -6.84
CA ILE A 62 -16.15 -11.70 -8.08
C ILE A 62 -14.79 -12.34 -8.35
N THR A 63 -13.72 -11.61 -8.09
CA THR A 63 -12.38 -12.12 -8.37
C THR A 63 -11.89 -13.08 -7.31
N ASP A 64 -12.37 -13.03 -6.07
CA ASP A 64 -12.13 -14.01 -5.00
C ASP A 64 -13.21 -15.12 -4.97
N GLN A 65 -13.50 -15.71 -6.13
CA GLN A 65 -14.53 -16.74 -6.26
C GLN A 65 -13.98 -18.17 -6.17
N GLU A 66 -14.74 -19.01 -5.49
CA GLU A 66 -14.62 -20.45 -5.50
C GLU A 66 -15.48 -21.00 -6.65
N PHE A 67 -14.86 -21.37 -7.77
CA PHE A 67 -15.59 -21.84 -8.95
C PHE A 67 -16.25 -23.19 -8.74
N PHE A 68 -15.62 -24.03 -7.93
CA PHE A 68 -16.06 -25.39 -7.70
C PHE A 68 -15.60 -25.83 -6.32
N LYS A 69 -16.54 -26.39 -5.54
CA LYS A 69 -16.27 -27.08 -4.28
C LYS A 69 -17.04 -28.38 -4.31
N THR A 70 -16.35 -29.50 -4.14
CA THR A 70 -16.99 -30.82 -4.10
C THR A 70 -16.42 -31.66 -2.97
N ASN A 71 -17.26 -32.54 -2.45
CA ASN A 71 -16.81 -33.66 -1.65
C ASN A 71 -16.46 -34.80 -2.60
N VAL A 72 -15.18 -35.17 -2.71
CA VAL A 72 -14.73 -36.17 -3.69
C VAL A 72 -15.10 -37.58 -3.22
N VAL A 73 -14.74 -37.93 -1.98
CA VAL A 73 -15.11 -39.18 -1.29
C VAL A 73 -15.12 -38.92 0.22
N GLY A 74 -16.25 -39.19 0.89
CA GLY A 74 -16.40 -38.92 2.32
C GLY A 74 -16.29 -37.42 2.62
N ASP A 75 -15.52 -37.06 3.65
CA ASP A 75 -15.28 -35.66 4.04
C ASP A 75 -14.12 -34.99 3.27
N VAL A 76 -13.57 -35.63 2.23
CA VAL A 76 -12.52 -35.03 1.39
C VAL A 76 -13.10 -33.90 0.56
N GLN A 77 -12.71 -32.67 0.88
CA GLN A 77 -13.11 -31.47 0.16
C GLN A 77 -12.03 -31.12 -0.86
N ALA A 78 -12.44 -30.98 -2.12
CA ALA A 78 -11.61 -30.39 -3.15
C ALA A 78 -12.29 -29.12 -3.64
N SER A 79 -11.53 -28.06 -3.81
CA SER A 79 -12.04 -26.87 -4.47
C SER A 79 -11.06 -26.21 -5.41
N LEU A 80 -11.59 -25.34 -6.27
CA LEU A 80 -10.84 -24.51 -7.18
C LEU A 80 -11.22 -23.05 -6.90
N LYS A 81 -10.28 -22.31 -6.36
CA LYS A 81 -10.43 -20.88 -6.06
C LYS A 81 -9.56 -20.08 -7.00
N VAL A 82 -10.08 -18.96 -7.48
CA VAL A 82 -9.26 -17.96 -8.15
C VAL A 82 -9.32 -16.65 -7.39
N GLN A 83 -8.26 -15.86 -7.54
CA GLN A 83 -8.17 -14.54 -6.94
C GLN A 83 -7.42 -13.58 -7.85
N ARG A 84 -7.85 -12.32 -7.94
CA ARG A 84 -7.03 -11.23 -8.46
C ARG A 84 -6.73 -10.24 -7.35
N LYS A 85 -5.45 -9.92 -7.17
CA LYS A 85 -5.00 -8.85 -6.28
C LYS A 85 -4.28 -7.78 -7.08
N ILE A 86 -4.42 -6.54 -6.62
CA ILE A 86 -3.87 -5.39 -7.30
C ILE A 86 -3.20 -4.51 -6.27
N TYR A 87 -1.98 -4.09 -6.57
CA TYR A 87 -1.16 -3.29 -5.69
C TYR A 87 -0.76 -2.03 -6.43
N ASP A 88 -1.07 -0.87 -5.84
CA ASP A 88 -0.51 0.40 -6.31
C ASP A 88 0.99 0.36 -6.05
N ASN A 89 1.81 0.50 -7.09
CA ASN A 89 3.26 0.53 -6.93
C ASN A 89 3.75 1.84 -6.29
N GLN A 90 2.86 2.84 -6.19
CA GLN A 90 3.15 4.20 -5.70
C GLN A 90 4.35 4.83 -6.41
N ASP A 91 4.58 4.40 -7.66
CA ASP A 91 5.66 4.90 -8.49
C ASP A 91 5.21 6.12 -9.29
N ILE A 92 6.18 6.74 -9.95
CA ILE A 92 6.00 7.99 -10.69
C ILE A 92 5.21 7.77 -11.99
N LEU A 93 5.18 6.52 -12.44
CA LEU A 93 4.50 6.09 -13.65
C LEU A 93 3.03 5.79 -13.39
N ASP A 94 2.56 5.82 -12.13
CA ASP A 94 1.22 5.36 -11.72
C ASP A 94 0.97 3.90 -12.13
N SER A 95 2.01 3.05 -11.97
CA SER A 95 1.92 1.64 -12.33
C SER A 95 1.30 0.79 -11.22
N TRP A 96 0.68 -0.32 -11.62
CA TRP A 96 0.01 -1.25 -10.70
C TRP A 96 0.56 -2.65 -10.91
N THR A 97 0.82 -3.37 -9.82
CA THR A 97 1.12 -4.79 -9.88
C THR A 97 -0.18 -5.58 -9.80
N VAL A 98 -0.46 -6.39 -10.83
CA VAL A 98 -1.60 -7.32 -10.87
C VAL A 98 -1.09 -8.73 -10.62
N MET A 99 -1.71 -9.40 -9.66
CA MET A 99 -1.44 -10.78 -9.29
C MET A 99 -2.71 -11.61 -9.51
N ASP A 100 -2.67 -12.48 -10.51
CA ASP A 100 -3.69 -13.53 -10.70
C ASP A 100 -3.26 -14.77 -9.93
N ILE A 101 -4.19 -15.38 -9.20
CA ILE A 101 -3.95 -16.51 -8.30
C ILE A 101 -4.96 -17.60 -8.66
N MET A 102 -4.49 -18.83 -8.80
CA MET A 102 -5.34 -20.01 -8.79
C MET A 102 -4.88 -20.95 -7.67
N ARG A 103 -5.83 -21.43 -6.88
CA ARG A 103 -5.62 -22.38 -5.79
C ARG A 103 -6.52 -23.59 -6.00
N ALA A 104 -5.94 -24.77 -5.91
CA ALA A 104 -6.68 -26.02 -5.89
C ALA A 104 -6.44 -26.72 -4.53
N PRO A 105 -7.10 -26.27 -3.45
CA PRO A 105 -7.02 -26.93 -2.16
C PRO A 105 -7.72 -28.30 -2.17
N LEU A 106 -7.10 -29.24 -1.48
CA LEU A 106 -7.57 -30.58 -1.16
C LEU A 106 -7.44 -30.73 0.35
N TYR A 107 -8.56 -30.74 1.04
CA TYR A 107 -8.63 -30.85 2.48
C TYR A 107 -9.23 -32.19 2.89
N LEU A 108 -8.52 -32.92 3.73
CA LEU A 108 -8.96 -34.17 4.35
C LEU A 108 -9.02 -33.96 5.87
N PRO A 109 -10.20 -33.64 6.43
CA PRO A 109 -10.43 -33.68 7.86
C PRO A 109 -10.58 -35.13 8.31
N ILE A 110 -9.76 -35.55 9.27
CA ILE A 110 -9.88 -36.84 9.95
C ILE A 110 -10.35 -36.53 11.38
N PRO A 111 -11.64 -36.71 11.70
CA PRO A 111 -12.12 -36.54 13.07
C PRO A 111 -11.46 -37.63 13.93
N LEU A 112 -10.71 -37.21 14.96
CA LEU A 112 -10.10 -38.14 15.91
C LEU A 112 -11.06 -38.45 17.08
N MET A 113 -11.90 -37.48 17.43
CA MET A 113 -13.05 -37.64 18.33
C MET A 113 -14.21 -36.83 17.73
N SER A 114 -15.44 -37.36 17.79
CA SER A 114 -16.60 -36.67 17.21
C SER A 114 -16.93 -35.39 17.98
N ASP A 115 -17.40 -34.38 17.25
CA ASP A 115 -17.90 -33.11 17.82
C ASP A 115 -19.17 -33.32 18.68
N ASP A 116 -19.71 -34.54 18.73
CA ASP A 116 -20.95 -34.93 19.42
C ASP A 116 -20.81 -35.20 20.93
N MET A 117 -19.62 -35.01 21.51
CA MET A 117 -19.52 -34.95 22.97
C MET A 117 -20.15 -33.64 23.46
N ASN A 118 -21.49 -33.62 23.49
CA ASN A 118 -22.31 -32.59 24.11
C ASN A 118 -22.03 -32.56 25.61
N LEU A 119 -20.99 -31.83 26.00
CA LEU A 119 -20.88 -31.35 27.37
C LEU A 119 -22.03 -30.37 27.56
N SER A 120 -22.76 -30.43 28.67
CA SER A 120 -23.93 -29.60 28.92
C SER A 120 -23.62 -28.10 28.72
N GLY A 121 -23.88 -27.57 27.52
CA GLY A 121 -23.60 -26.18 27.12
C GLY A 121 -22.42 -25.95 26.15
N GLY A 122 -21.75 -26.98 25.61
CA GLY A 122 -20.67 -26.80 24.64
C GLY A 122 -20.20 -28.07 23.92
N SER A 123 -19.54 -27.90 22.77
CA SER A 123 -18.95 -28.96 21.96
C SER A 123 -17.43 -29.06 22.19
N PHE A 124 -16.91 -30.28 22.31
CA PHE A 124 -15.47 -30.55 22.28
C PHE A 124 -15.14 -31.30 21.00
N GLY A 125 -14.18 -30.80 20.23
CA GLY A 125 -13.72 -31.41 18.99
C GLY A 125 -12.21 -31.61 18.97
N LEU A 126 -11.76 -32.81 18.56
CA LEU A 126 -10.36 -33.12 18.27
C LEU A 126 -10.23 -33.55 16.81
N LYS A 127 -9.49 -32.79 16.02
CA LYS A 127 -9.40 -32.95 14.55
C LYS A 127 -7.96 -33.04 14.09
N LEU A 128 -7.68 -33.98 13.18
CA LEU A 128 -6.47 -34.02 12.38
C LEU A 128 -6.82 -33.57 10.96
N GLY A 129 -6.37 -32.39 10.56
CA GLY A 129 -6.52 -31.89 9.20
C GLY A 129 -5.28 -32.17 8.38
N ILE A 130 -5.45 -32.75 7.19
CA ILE A 130 -4.40 -32.80 6.17
C ILE A 130 -4.87 -31.89 5.02
N ASN A 131 -4.05 -30.91 4.64
CA ASN A 131 -4.34 -30.01 3.53
C ASN A 131 -3.21 -30.07 2.51
N PHE A 132 -3.56 -30.24 1.24
CA PHE A 132 -2.67 -30.04 0.11
C PHE A 132 -3.29 -28.99 -0.81
N THR A 133 -2.56 -27.95 -1.14
CA THR A 133 -3.03 -26.90 -2.05
C THR A 133 -2.05 -26.76 -3.19
N GLY A 134 -2.49 -27.07 -4.41
CA GLY A 134 -1.78 -26.65 -5.61
C GLY A 134 -1.99 -25.17 -5.83
N VAL A 135 -0.92 -24.39 -6.03
CA VAL A 135 -1.04 -22.95 -6.24
C VAL A 135 -0.29 -22.53 -7.49
N ALA A 136 -0.91 -21.63 -8.26
CA ALA A 136 -0.30 -20.93 -9.38
C ALA A 136 -0.57 -19.43 -9.24
N TYR A 137 0.43 -18.63 -9.61
CA TYR A 137 0.45 -17.19 -9.55
C TYR A 137 0.98 -16.65 -10.88
N ASN A 138 0.37 -15.58 -11.36
CA ASN A 138 0.90 -14.76 -12.45
C ASN A 138 0.97 -13.31 -11.98
N ILE A 139 2.18 -12.77 -11.87
CA ILE A 139 2.44 -11.41 -11.44
C ILE A 139 2.89 -10.61 -12.67
N ARG A 140 2.21 -9.49 -12.92
CA ARG A 140 2.54 -8.55 -13.99
C ARG A 140 2.46 -7.12 -13.49
N GLN A 141 3.21 -6.23 -14.12
CA GLN A 141 3.03 -4.79 -13.95
C GLN A 141 2.17 -4.24 -15.08
N VAL A 142 1.23 -3.36 -14.74
CA VAL A 142 0.37 -2.64 -15.65
C VAL A 142 0.71 -1.16 -15.53
N LYS A 143 1.31 -0.60 -16.59
CA LYS A 143 1.57 0.84 -16.71
C LYS A 143 0.34 1.54 -17.33
N PRO A 144 0.22 2.88 -17.25
CA PRO A 144 -0.80 3.62 -17.98
C PRO A 144 -0.68 3.43 -19.50
N GLY A 145 -1.82 3.41 -20.20
CA GLY A 145 -1.88 3.13 -21.65
C GLY A 145 -1.08 4.08 -22.53
N ASN A 146 -0.77 5.28 -22.03
CA ASN A 146 0.02 6.30 -22.75
C ASN A 146 1.54 6.13 -22.57
N ILE A 147 1.98 5.30 -21.61
CA ILE A 147 3.42 5.07 -21.32
C ILE A 147 3.96 3.87 -22.11
N ASP A 148 3.11 2.87 -22.37
CA ASP A 148 3.42 1.70 -23.21
C ASP A 148 3.72 2.06 -24.68
N LYS A 149 3.60 3.34 -25.05
CA LYS A 149 3.81 3.88 -26.40
C LYS A 149 4.81 5.03 -26.44
N LEU A 150 5.97 4.89 -25.79
CA LEU A 150 7.19 5.42 -26.41
C LEU A 150 7.52 4.57 -27.64
N ILE A 151 6.63 4.68 -28.62
CA ILE A 151 6.90 4.21 -29.97
C ILE A 151 8.14 5.01 -30.38
N ARG A 152 9.27 4.34 -30.61
CA ARG A 152 10.49 4.99 -31.15
C ARG A 152 10.05 5.91 -32.28
N THR A 153 10.60 7.12 -32.40
CA THR A 153 10.15 8.13 -33.39
C THR A 153 10.00 7.54 -34.80
N GLN A 154 10.85 6.57 -35.15
CA GLN A 154 10.81 5.76 -36.36
C GLN A 154 9.57 4.86 -36.49
N GLU A 155 9.16 4.19 -35.42
CA GLU A 155 7.95 3.36 -35.38
C GLU A 155 6.67 4.23 -35.30
N LEU A 156 6.78 5.48 -34.79
CA LEU A 156 5.69 6.44 -34.78
C LEU A 156 5.46 6.94 -36.20
N GLN A 157 6.53 7.31 -36.91
CA GLN A 157 6.49 7.61 -38.34
C GLN A 157 5.97 6.43 -39.16
N ARG A 158 6.37 5.19 -38.87
CA ARG A 158 5.82 4.00 -39.54
C ARG A 158 4.31 3.87 -39.32
N LYS A 159 3.83 3.99 -38.07
CA LYS A 159 2.40 3.92 -37.75
C LYS A 159 1.60 5.11 -38.27
N LEU A 160 2.21 6.30 -38.34
CA LEU A 160 1.59 7.49 -38.92
C LEU A 160 1.48 7.35 -40.44
N ASN A 161 2.50 6.77 -41.09
CA ASN A 161 2.47 6.46 -42.53
C ASN A 161 1.46 5.35 -42.84
N GLU A 162 1.39 4.29 -42.02
CA GLU A 162 0.36 3.24 -42.14
C GLU A 162 -1.05 3.82 -41.90
N ALA A 163 -1.23 4.70 -40.91
CA ALA A 163 -2.50 5.38 -40.67
C ALA A 163 -2.86 6.38 -41.78
N LYS A 164 -1.87 6.98 -42.43
CA LYS A 164 -2.05 7.85 -43.59
C LYS A 164 -2.43 7.03 -44.82
N GLU A 165 -1.80 5.88 -45.06
CA GLU A 165 -2.22 4.93 -46.10
C GLU A 165 -3.65 4.39 -45.86
N ILE A 166 -4.02 4.09 -44.62
CA ILE A 166 -5.40 3.68 -44.28
C ILE A 166 -6.38 4.85 -44.46
N GLY A 167 -5.98 6.06 -44.06
CA GLY A 167 -6.77 7.28 -44.27
C GLY A 167 -6.97 7.59 -45.76
N ASP A 168 -5.92 7.44 -46.57
CA ASP A 168 -5.95 7.63 -48.02
C ASP A 168 -6.80 6.53 -48.69
N GLN A 169 -6.76 5.28 -48.19
CA GLN A 169 -7.66 4.19 -48.63
C GLN A 169 -9.12 4.43 -48.24
N ILE A 170 -9.39 5.02 -47.07
CA ILE A 170 -10.75 5.38 -46.64
C ILE A 170 -11.27 6.57 -47.46
N ILE A 171 -10.41 7.51 -47.86
CA ILE A 171 -10.75 8.63 -48.75
C ILE A 171 -10.99 8.13 -50.18
N GLU A 172 -10.26 7.12 -50.67
CA GLU A 172 -10.54 6.46 -51.96
C GLU A 172 -11.84 5.64 -51.94
N LEU A 173 -12.22 5.08 -50.79
CA LEU A 173 -13.49 4.35 -50.61
C LEU A 173 -14.68 5.26 -50.24
N GLY A 174 -14.43 6.54 -49.94
CA GLY A 174 -15.41 7.53 -49.49
C GLY A 174 -15.95 8.45 -50.59
N SER A 175 -15.94 7.99 -51.86
CA SER A 175 -16.53 8.74 -52.99
C SER A 175 -17.98 8.35 -53.32
N ASP A 176 -18.61 7.46 -52.55
CA ASP A 176 -20.06 7.24 -52.59
C ASP A 176 -20.72 7.91 -51.38
N GLU A 177 -21.03 9.20 -51.57
CA GLU A 177 -21.98 9.97 -50.76
C GLU A 177 -23.37 9.31 -50.86
N ASP A 178 -23.77 8.57 -49.82
CA ASP A 178 -25.15 8.58 -49.33
C ASP A 178 -25.28 7.71 -48.08
N SER A 179 -25.09 8.32 -46.91
CA SER A 179 -25.90 8.10 -45.70
C SER A 179 -25.20 8.72 -44.50
N LEU A 180 -25.81 9.76 -43.93
CA LEU A 180 -25.96 10.00 -42.48
C LEU A 180 -26.37 11.47 -42.26
N LEU A 181 -27.61 11.77 -42.64
CA LEU A 181 -28.40 12.85 -42.07
C LEU A 181 -29.73 12.22 -41.64
N TYR A 182 -29.91 11.99 -40.34
CA TYR A 182 -31.17 11.89 -39.58
C TYR A 182 -30.77 11.50 -38.14
N ASP A 183 -31.30 12.04 -37.05
CA ASP A 183 -32.03 13.27 -36.74
C ASP A 183 -32.04 13.32 -35.20
N ASN A 184 -31.96 14.53 -34.65
CA ASN A 184 -32.12 14.77 -33.23
C ASN A 184 -33.63 14.76 -32.94
N ASN A 185 -34.10 13.88 -32.06
CA ASN A 185 -34.95 14.20 -30.91
C ASN A 185 -35.65 12.95 -30.36
N ASP A 186 -35.76 12.99 -29.05
CA ASP A 186 -36.66 12.24 -28.17
C ASP A 186 -36.28 10.82 -27.72
N GLU A 187 -36.34 10.70 -26.39
CA GLU A 187 -36.12 9.55 -25.52
C GLU A 187 -34.68 9.07 -25.40
N LYS A 188 -34.03 9.53 -24.31
CA LYS A 188 -32.84 8.92 -23.73
C LYS A 188 -33.18 7.49 -23.26
N ASP A 189 -33.28 6.57 -24.21
CA ASP A 189 -32.95 5.19 -23.92
C ASP A 189 -31.43 5.16 -23.73
N ASP A 190 -31.00 4.97 -22.49
CA ASP A 190 -29.61 4.70 -22.10
C ASP A 190 -29.14 3.46 -22.87
N ASN A 191 -28.68 3.67 -24.10
CA ASN A 191 -28.24 2.62 -24.98
C ASN A 191 -27.06 1.94 -24.29
N ILE A 192 -27.22 0.66 -23.97
CA ILE A 192 -26.20 -0.17 -23.30
C ILE A 192 -24.85 -0.07 -24.04
N ILE A 193 -24.88 0.19 -25.35
CA ILE A 193 -23.71 0.42 -26.20
C ILE A 193 -22.95 1.70 -25.82
N ASP A 194 -23.63 2.82 -25.55
CA ASP A 194 -22.99 4.07 -25.10
C ASP A 194 -22.47 3.93 -23.67
N THR A 195 -23.17 3.21 -22.80
CA THR A 195 -22.68 2.87 -21.46
C THR A 195 -21.44 1.98 -21.52
N ILE A 196 -21.42 0.98 -22.42
CA ILE A 196 -20.24 0.12 -22.66
C ILE A 196 -19.09 0.92 -23.30
N ALA A 197 -19.37 1.83 -24.22
CA ALA A 197 -18.38 2.68 -24.87
C ALA A 197 -17.76 3.68 -23.89
N ASN A 198 -18.59 4.31 -23.03
CA ASN A 198 -18.15 5.19 -21.95
C ASN A 198 -17.35 4.41 -20.90
N PHE A 199 -17.76 3.19 -20.53
CA PHE A 199 -16.99 2.32 -19.65
C PHE A 199 -15.65 1.88 -20.27
N ALA A 200 -15.63 1.55 -21.57
CA ALA A 200 -14.42 1.21 -22.31
C ALA A 200 -13.46 2.40 -22.42
N PHE A 201 -13.98 3.61 -22.65
CA PHE A 201 -13.20 4.85 -22.69
C PHE A 201 -12.63 5.22 -21.31
N TRP A 202 -13.46 5.14 -20.27
CA TRP A 202 -13.06 5.39 -18.88
C TRP A 202 -12.01 4.37 -18.40
N SER A 203 -12.19 3.07 -18.68
CA SER A 203 -11.24 2.01 -18.32
C SER A 203 -9.88 2.11 -19.01
N LYS A 204 -9.83 2.73 -20.19
CA LYS A 204 -8.58 2.92 -20.94
C LYS A 204 -7.67 3.99 -20.31
N ASN A 205 -8.25 5.01 -19.70
CA ASN A 205 -7.52 6.17 -19.17
C ASN A 205 -7.18 6.05 -17.68
N ASN A 206 -7.94 5.26 -16.90
CA ASN A 206 -7.65 5.04 -15.49
C ASN A 206 -6.78 3.77 -15.28
N PRO A 207 -5.52 3.88 -14.83
CA PRO A 207 -4.62 2.74 -14.69
C PRO A 207 -5.09 1.72 -13.65
N LYS A 208 -5.77 2.16 -12.57
CA LYS A 208 -6.37 1.28 -11.55
C LYS A 208 -7.45 0.40 -12.17
N VAL A 209 -8.30 1.00 -12.99
CA VAL A 209 -9.39 0.31 -13.71
C VAL A 209 -8.81 -0.66 -14.74
N ARG A 210 -7.81 -0.24 -15.51
CA ARG A 210 -7.08 -1.13 -16.43
C ARG A 210 -6.44 -2.30 -15.68
N ALA A 211 -5.81 -2.06 -14.53
CA ALA A 211 -5.22 -3.12 -13.72
C ALA A 211 -6.28 -4.11 -13.21
N ARG A 212 -7.47 -3.63 -12.85
CA ARG A 212 -8.64 -4.46 -12.48
C ARG A 212 -9.13 -5.30 -13.65
N TYR A 213 -9.56 -4.67 -14.73
CA TYR A 213 -10.38 -5.34 -15.74
C TYR A 213 -9.57 -5.87 -16.94
N SER A 214 -8.30 -5.48 -17.12
CA SER A 214 -7.51 -6.00 -18.23
C SER A 214 -7.17 -7.49 -18.05
N LYS A 215 -7.24 -8.24 -19.15
CA LYS A 215 -6.85 -9.66 -19.21
C LYS A 215 -7.51 -10.50 -18.11
N LEU A 216 -8.82 -10.34 -17.85
CA LEU A 216 -9.53 -11.14 -16.84
C LEU A 216 -9.44 -12.64 -17.13
N TRP A 217 -9.48 -13.03 -18.41
CA TRP A 217 -9.27 -14.41 -18.84
C TRP A 217 -7.96 -15.03 -18.36
N ASN A 218 -6.92 -14.22 -18.07
CA ASN A 218 -5.66 -14.74 -17.52
C ASN A 218 -5.85 -15.39 -16.14
N ILE A 219 -6.86 -14.99 -15.37
CA ILE A 219 -7.16 -15.63 -14.09
C ILE A 219 -7.37 -17.14 -14.29
N LEU A 220 -8.09 -17.52 -15.34
CA LEU A 220 -8.39 -18.91 -15.70
C LEU A 220 -7.30 -19.57 -16.55
N THR A 221 -6.67 -18.82 -17.45
CA THR A 221 -5.75 -19.40 -18.45
C THR A 221 -4.29 -19.38 -18.02
N HIS A 222 -3.89 -18.63 -16.99
CA HIS A 222 -2.48 -18.53 -16.60
C HIS A 222 -1.81 -19.86 -16.21
N PRO A 223 -2.48 -20.87 -15.61
CA PRO A 223 -1.85 -22.15 -15.31
C PRO A 223 -1.39 -22.87 -16.59
N LEU A 224 -2.04 -22.57 -17.72
CA LEU A 224 -1.69 -23.10 -19.04
C LEU A 224 -0.64 -22.24 -19.76
N SER A 225 -0.38 -21.01 -19.30
CA SER A 225 0.59 -20.09 -19.89
C SER A 225 1.94 -20.06 -19.15
N ILE A 226 2.19 -20.98 -18.23
CA ILE A 226 3.46 -21.08 -17.51
C ILE A 226 4.57 -21.44 -18.52
N PRO A 227 5.69 -20.69 -18.57
CA PRO A 227 6.73 -20.89 -19.58
C PRO A 227 7.63 -22.11 -19.31
N LEU A 228 7.06 -23.31 -19.23
CA LEU A 228 7.77 -24.57 -18.90
C LEU A 228 8.77 -25.06 -19.98
N SER A 229 8.80 -24.42 -21.14
CA SER A 229 9.70 -24.75 -22.27
C SER A 229 10.24 -23.48 -22.91
N LYS A 230 11.34 -23.57 -23.66
CA LYS A 230 11.86 -22.41 -24.41
C LYS A 230 10.81 -21.79 -25.34
N LYS A 231 10.07 -22.63 -26.08
CA LYS A 231 8.98 -22.18 -26.97
C LYS A 231 7.84 -21.47 -26.23
N ALA A 232 7.56 -21.87 -24.98
CA ALA A 232 6.57 -21.18 -24.16
C ALA A 232 7.13 -19.86 -23.60
N PHE A 233 8.41 -19.84 -23.23
CA PHE A 233 9.13 -18.64 -22.82
C PHE A 233 9.17 -17.57 -23.91
N ASP A 234 9.41 -17.93 -25.17
CA ASP A 234 9.44 -16.97 -26.29
C ASP A 234 8.12 -16.19 -26.41
N ARG A 235 6.99 -16.84 -26.12
CA ARG A 235 5.65 -16.23 -26.14
C ARG A 235 5.28 -15.52 -24.83
N TYR A 236 6.06 -15.71 -23.77
CA TYR A 236 5.79 -15.13 -22.47
C TYR A 236 6.20 -13.64 -22.47
N PRO A 237 5.42 -12.72 -21.88
CA PRO A 237 5.78 -11.30 -21.86
C PRO A 237 6.99 -11.01 -20.96
N VAL A 238 7.85 -10.08 -21.41
CA VAL A 238 8.99 -9.57 -20.61
C VAL A 238 8.49 -8.87 -19.34
N GLY A 239 9.19 -9.05 -18.23
CA GLY A 239 8.87 -8.50 -16.92
C GLY A 239 7.76 -9.23 -16.15
N ASN A 240 7.04 -10.16 -16.79
CA ASN A 240 6.07 -11.00 -16.10
C ASN A 240 6.76 -12.08 -15.27
N ILE A 241 6.09 -12.52 -14.21
CA ILE A 241 6.53 -13.63 -13.37
C ILE A 241 5.44 -14.66 -13.25
N SER A 242 5.80 -15.90 -13.51
CA SER A 242 4.95 -17.05 -13.25
C SER A 242 5.51 -17.77 -12.03
N SER A 243 4.69 -18.04 -11.03
CA SER A 243 5.10 -18.81 -9.87
C SER A 243 4.09 -19.94 -9.63
N TYR A 244 4.55 -21.15 -9.34
CA TYR A 244 3.67 -22.28 -9.11
C TYR A 244 4.32 -23.26 -8.14
N GLY A 245 3.49 -24.02 -7.45
CA GLY A 245 3.96 -24.85 -6.35
C GLY A 245 2.87 -25.70 -5.74
N VAL A 246 3.30 -26.40 -4.69
CA VAL A 246 2.42 -27.20 -3.84
C VAL A 246 2.71 -26.82 -2.40
N GLU A 247 1.64 -26.43 -1.71
CA GLU A 247 1.62 -26.23 -0.27
C GLU A 247 1.00 -27.48 0.37
N GLY A 248 1.62 -28.02 1.41
CA GLY A 248 1.12 -29.19 2.13
C GLY A 248 1.18 -28.92 3.62
N SER A 249 0.15 -29.32 4.37
CA SER A 249 0.15 -29.16 5.83
C SER A 249 -0.57 -30.29 6.53
N VAL A 250 -0.10 -30.58 7.74
CA VAL A 250 -0.74 -31.47 8.70
C VAL A 250 -0.98 -30.66 9.96
N GLN A 251 -2.22 -30.60 10.41
CA GLN A 251 -2.67 -29.82 11.55
C GLN A 251 -3.40 -30.71 12.55
N LEU A 252 -2.98 -30.68 13.80
CA LEU A 252 -3.71 -31.27 14.93
C LEU A 252 -4.34 -30.13 15.73
N GLY A 253 -5.66 -30.11 15.82
CA GLY A 253 -6.43 -29.08 16.51
C GLY A 253 -7.36 -29.66 17.57
N ALA A 254 -7.42 -29.01 18.72
CA ALA A 254 -8.44 -29.21 19.74
C ALA A 254 -9.22 -27.91 19.92
N SER A 255 -10.54 -27.99 19.89
CA SER A 255 -11.42 -26.83 20.09
C SER A 255 -12.51 -27.13 21.09
N ILE A 256 -12.83 -26.15 21.93
CA ILE A 256 -14.01 -26.14 22.79
C ILE A 256 -14.87 -24.96 22.32
N GLY A 257 -16.11 -25.25 21.90
CA GLY A 257 -17.11 -24.24 21.51
C GLY A 257 -18.26 -24.19 22.51
N TRP A 258 -18.84 -23.00 22.69
CA TRP A 258 -20.07 -22.77 23.43
C TRP A 258 -21.07 -22.12 22.48
N ASP A 259 -22.16 -22.82 22.20
CA ASP A 259 -23.11 -22.44 21.15
C ASP A 259 -24.28 -21.57 21.67
N GLN A 260 -24.30 -21.25 22.96
CA GLN A 260 -25.39 -20.48 23.61
C GLN A 260 -24.83 -19.52 24.67
N PHE A 261 -24.37 -18.34 24.23
CA PHE A 261 -24.15 -17.21 25.14
C PHE A 261 -25.28 -16.19 24.93
N ASP A 262 -26.25 -16.16 25.85
CA ASP A 262 -27.30 -15.12 25.86
C ASP A 262 -26.74 -13.88 26.56
N VAL A 263 -26.12 -13.01 25.76
CA VAL A 263 -25.67 -11.69 26.20
C VAL A 263 -26.62 -10.68 25.57
N THR A 264 -27.43 -10.02 26.39
CA THR A 264 -28.19 -8.79 26.07
C THR A 264 -29.53 -8.91 25.32
N GLY A 265 -30.16 -10.09 25.21
CA GLY A 265 -31.51 -10.19 24.63
C GLY A 265 -31.57 -10.06 23.10
N LEU A 266 -30.40 -10.12 22.45
CA LEU A 266 -30.28 -10.46 21.04
C LEU A 266 -30.45 -11.98 20.92
N SER A 267 -31.36 -12.45 20.07
CA SER A 267 -31.81 -13.84 19.99
C SER A 267 -30.70 -14.88 20.12
N ALA A 268 -30.84 -15.76 21.12
CA ALA A 268 -29.87 -16.71 21.68
C ALA A 268 -29.35 -17.85 20.76
N GLY A 269 -29.24 -17.64 19.44
CA GLY A 269 -28.82 -18.66 18.48
C GLY A 269 -27.69 -18.28 17.53
N GLN A 270 -27.13 -17.07 17.61
CA GLN A 270 -26.21 -16.54 16.59
C GLN A 270 -24.80 -16.17 17.09
N ILE A 271 -24.55 -16.21 18.40
CA ILE A 271 -23.24 -15.87 18.96
C ILE A 271 -22.54 -17.17 19.39
N GLN A 272 -21.64 -17.66 18.54
CA GLN A 272 -20.73 -18.75 18.89
C GLN A 272 -19.44 -18.16 19.47
N ALA A 273 -19.07 -18.61 20.66
CA ALA A 273 -17.76 -18.33 21.25
C ALA A 273 -17.02 -19.65 21.45
N GLY A 274 -15.72 -19.68 21.24
CA GLY A 274 -14.92 -20.87 21.43
C GLY A 274 -13.45 -20.56 21.66
N VAL A 275 -12.75 -21.55 22.19
CA VAL A 275 -11.30 -21.58 22.35
C VAL A 275 -10.77 -22.70 21.47
N GLY A 276 -9.89 -22.36 20.54
CA GLY A 276 -9.19 -23.32 19.69
C GLY A 276 -7.71 -23.28 19.95
N LEU A 277 -7.09 -24.44 20.18
CA LEU A 277 -5.65 -24.63 20.12
C LEU A 277 -5.33 -25.57 18.97
N SER A 278 -4.51 -25.12 18.02
CA SER A 278 -3.99 -25.99 16.98
C SER A 278 -2.48 -25.92 16.86
N THR A 279 -1.90 -27.03 16.43
CA THR A 279 -0.49 -27.16 16.10
C THR A 279 -0.38 -27.68 14.69
N TYR A 280 0.54 -27.13 13.90
CA TYR A 280 0.67 -27.50 12.51
C TYR A 280 2.12 -27.59 12.07
N ILE A 281 2.34 -28.46 11.09
CA ILE A 281 3.54 -28.50 10.27
C ILE A 281 3.08 -28.26 8.84
N SER A 282 3.60 -27.22 8.19
CA SER A 282 3.37 -27.00 6.77
C SER A 282 4.66 -26.91 5.99
N GLY A 283 4.60 -27.33 4.74
CA GLY A 283 5.65 -27.22 3.75
C GLY A 283 5.11 -26.45 2.54
N ASP A 284 5.96 -25.63 1.95
CA ASP A 284 5.70 -24.95 0.69
C ASP A 284 6.88 -25.24 -0.24
N PHE A 285 6.59 -25.75 -1.42
CA PHE A 285 7.53 -25.95 -2.50
C PHE A 285 7.06 -25.12 -3.69
N ARG A 286 7.88 -24.16 -4.11
CA ARG A 286 7.50 -23.18 -5.11
C ARG A 286 8.62 -22.95 -6.12
N ILE A 287 8.25 -22.82 -7.38
CA ILE A 287 9.13 -22.43 -8.47
C ILE A 287 8.61 -21.11 -9.03
N SER A 288 9.48 -20.12 -9.15
CA SER A 288 9.17 -18.81 -9.69
C SER A 288 10.05 -18.53 -10.91
N ILE A 289 9.46 -18.10 -12.01
CA ILE A 289 10.12 -17.82 -13.28
C ILE A 289 9.89 -16.35 -13.63
N LEU A 290 10.96 -15.58 -13.75
CA LEU A 290 10.98 -14.22 -14.27
C LEU A 290 11.54 -14.23 -15.70
N LYS A 291 10.85 -13.56 -16.63
CA LYS A 291 11.42 -13.24 -17.94
C LYS A 291 12.05 -11.85 -17.88
N GLU A 292 13.37 -11.80 -17.83
CA GLU A 292 14.13 -10.55 -17.75
C GLU A 292 14.12 -9.84 -19.10
N ASP A 293 14.40 -10.57 -20.19
CA ASP A 293 14.38 -10.06 -21.56
C ASP A 293 14.02 -11.18 -22.57
N GLU A 294 14.33 -11.00 -23.85
CA GLU A 294 14.03 -11.98 -24.91
C GLU A 294 14.83 -13.28 -24.80
N ASN A 295 16.00 -13.26 -24.17
CA ASN A 295 16.93 -14.39 -24.06
C ASN A 295 17.18 -14.82 -22.61
N HIS A 296 16.99 -13.94 -21.62
CA HIS A 296 17.31 -14.21 -20.23
C HIS A 296 16.09 -14.55 -19.39
N ALA A 297 16.18 -15.68 -18.69
CA ALA A 297 15.20 -16.12 -17.72
C ALA A 297 15.86 -16.28 -16.35
N GLN A 298 15.16 -15.91 -15.28
CA GLN A 298 15.58 -16.23 -13.92
C GLN A 298 14.59 -17.25 -13.32
N VAL A 299 15.12 -18.39 -12.84
CA VAL A 299 14.31 -19.43 -12.19
C VAL A 299 14.75 -19.59 -10.75
N LYS A 300 13.81 -19.40 -9.84
CA LYS A 300 13.97 -19.50 -8.39
C LYS A 300 13.22 -20.71 -7.86
N LEU A 301 13.87 -21.47 -6.99
CA LEU A 301 13.28 -22.52 -6.17
C LEU A 301 13.19 -22.04 -4.73
N THR A 302 11.99 -22.09 -4.16
CA THR A 302 11.73 -21.82 -2.75
C THR A 302 11.18 -23.06 -2.07
N LYS A 303 11.78 -23.39 -0.92
CA LYS A 303 11.31 -24.43 -0.01
C LYS A 303 11.13 -23.83 1.37
N VAL A 304 9.90 -23.80 1.87
CA VAL A 304 9.62 -23.34 3.24
C VAL A 304 9.07 -24.49 4.04
N ARG A 305 9.54 -24.63 5.28
CA ARG A 305 8.96 -25.52 6.28
C ARG A 305 8.57 -24.67 7.48
N ASN A 306 7.28 -24.63 7.78
CA ASN A 306 6.72 -23.96 8.93
C ASN A 306 6.33 -24.98 9.99
N VAL A 307 6.56 -24.62 11.25
CA VAL A 307 6.04 -25.35 12.41
C VAL A 307 5.48 -24.31 13.36
N GLY A 308 4.20 -24.42 13.67
CA GLY A 308 3.53 -23.39 14.44
C GLY A 308 2.43 -23.90 15.37
N GLN A 309 2.00 -22.99 16.23
CA GLN A 309 0.91 -23.17 17.16
C GLN A 309 0.00 -21.94 17.05
N THR A 310 -1.29 -22.18 16.95
CA THR A 310 -2.32 -21.13 16.89
C THR A 310 -3.26 -21.33 18.05
N PHE A 311 -3.38 -20.31 18.89
CA PHE A 311 -4.41 -20.18 19.90
C PHE A 311 -5.43 -19.16 19.40
N SER A 312 -6.70 -19.50 19.45
CA SER A 312 -7.81 -18.68 18.99
C SER A 312 -8.86 -18.60 20.10
N LEU A 313 -9.39 -17.41 20.33
CA LEU A 313 -10.47 -17.13 21.27
C LEU A 313 -11.55 -16.33 20.52
N GLY A 314 -12.81 -16.72 20.67
CA GLY A 314 -13.95 -16.12 19.95
C GLY A 314 -14.43 -17.09 18.86
N GLN A 315 -13.92 -16.98 17.64
CA GLN A 315 -14.37 -17.82 16.53
C GLN A 315 -13.49 -19.07 16.37
N THR A 316 -14.07 -20.28 16.38
CA THR A 316 -13.36 -21.56 16.17
C THR A 316 -13.49 -22.10 14.74
N LYS A 317 -14.50 -21.67 13.97
CA LYS A 317 -14.68 -22.03 12.56
C LYS A 317 -14.13 -20.91 11.66
N LEU A 318 -13.04 -21.20 10.95
CA LEU A 318 -12.30 -20.27 10.09
C LEU A 318 -12.88 -20.13 8.67
N GLU A 319 -13.88 -20.91 8.29
CA GLU A 319 -14.45 -20.90 6.94
C GLU A 319 -15.94 -20.54 7.00
N TYR A 320 -16.27 -19.33 6.56
CA TYR A 320 -17.63 -18.94 6.22
C TYR A 320 -17.61 -18.35 4.81
N GLU A 321 -18.32 -19.01 3.91
CA GLU A 321 -18.64 -18.49 2.58
C GLU A 321 -19.71 -17.42 2.74
N ILE A 322 -19.35 -16.17 2.49
CA ILE A 322 -20.25 -15.00 2.67
C ILE A 322 -21.12 -14.79 1.42
N PHE A 323 -20.83 -15.49 0.32
CA PHE A 323 -21.55 -15.34 -0.96
C PHE A 323 -21.70 -16.68 -1.70
N GLU A 324 -22.93 -17.19 -1.77
CA GLU A 324 -23.42 -17.93 -2.94
C GLU A 324 -24.56 -17.09 -3.54
N GLY A 325 -24.40 -16.58 -4.76
CA GLY A 325 -25.53 -16.10 -5.56
C GLY A 325 -25.36 -14.77 -6.31
N PHE A 326 -25.84 -14.76 -7.55
CA PHE A 326 -26.13 -13.58 -8.37
C PHE A 326 -27.43 -13.84 -9.16
N ILE A 327 -28.07 -12.77 -9.61
CA ILE A 327 -29.37 -12.80 -10.30
C ILE A 327 -29.15 -13.06 -11.79
N ILE A 328 -29.79 -14.11 -12.33
CA ILE A 328 -30.07 -14.23 -13.77
C ILE A 328 -31.56 -14.57 -13.89
N ALA A 329 -32.33 -13.72 -14.56
CA ALA A 329 -33.71 -14.00 -14.99
C ALA A 329 -34.77 -14.27 -13.89
N GLY A 330 -34.86 -13.39 -12.89
CA GLY A 330 -36.14 -13.16 -12.18
C GLY A 330 -36.62 -14.18 -11.13
N ASN A 331 -35.84 -15.21 -10.80
CA ASN A 331 -36.12 -16.07 -9.63
C ASN A 331 -35.26 -15.67 -8.44
N THR A 332 -35.87 -15.21 -7.34
CA THR A 332 -35.21 -15.02 -6.05
C THR A 332 -34.97 -16.35 -5.37
N VAL A 333 -33.72 -16.77 -5.30
CA VAL A 333 -33.29 -17.93 -4.52
C VAL A 333 -32.09 -17.48 -3.68
N LEU A 334 -32.30 -17.14 -2.39
CA LEU A 334 -31.43 -17.51 -1.24
C LEU A 334 -31.68 -16.73 0.07
N ASN A 335 -31.43 -17.43 1.18
CA ASN A 335 -31.45 -16.98 2.57
C ASN A 335 -30.06 -16.46 2.98
N ILE A 336 -29.94 -15.18 3.30
CA ILE A 336 -28.73 -14.61 3.92
C ILE A 336 -28.65 -15.13 5.36
N LYS A 337 -27.62 -15.93 5.67
CA LYS A 337 -27.25 -16.21 7.07
C LYS A 337 -26.18 -15.21 7.50
N GLU A 338 -26.60 -14.17 8.18
CA GLU A 338 -25.69 -13.27 8.88
C GLU A 338 -25.27 -13.90 10.21
N GLU A 339 -23.96 -14.08 10.41
CA GLU A 339 -23.39 -14.50 11.68
C GLU A 339 -22.53 -13.37 12.24
N ILE A 340 -22.95 -12.84 13.39
CA ILE A 340 -22.27 -11.74 14.09
C ILE A 340 -21.11 -12.33 14.87
N ILE A 341 -19.89 -11.88 14.60
CA ILE A 341 -18.70 -12.30 15.34
C ILE A 341 -18.28 -11.12 16.24
N PRO A 342 -18.69 -11.11 17.52
CA PRO A 342 -18.48 -9.94 18.37
C PRO A 342 -17.00 -9.65 18.59
N PHE A 343 -16.14 -10.68 18.61
CA PHE A 343 -14.68 -10.53 18.62
C PHE A 343 -13.99 -11.87 18.28
N SER A 344 -12.78 -11.79 17.73
CA SER A 344 -11.89 -12.92 17.46
C SER A 344 -10.45 -12.50 17.78
N VAL A 345 -9.80 -13.23 18.67
CA VAL A 345 -8.39 -13.02 19.05
C VAL A 345 -7.60 -14.25 18.66
N VAL A 346 -6.64 -14.08 17.75
CA VAL A 346 -5.78 -15.14 17.24
C VAL A 346 -4.34 -14.85 17.61
N PHE A 347 -3.77 -15.69 18.47
CA PHE A 347 -2.35 -15.73 18.78
C PHE A 347 -1.68 -16.85 17.97
N ASN A 348 -0.79 -16.51 17.06
CA ASN A 348 -0.03 -17.45 16.25
C ASN A 348 1.46 -17.35 16.58
N ARG A 349 2.08 -18.47 16.88
CA ARG A 349 3.54 -18.60 17.00
C ARG A 349 4.02 -19.58 15.95
N ASN A 350 4.87 -19.11 15.04
CA ASN A 350 5.40 -19.91 13.94
C ASN A 350 6.94 -19.86 13.93
N GLN A 351 7.56 -20.96 13.54
CA GLN A 351 8.96 -21.01 13.14
C GLN A 351 9.05 -21.52 11.70
N ALA A 352 9.59 -20.69 10.81
CA ALA A 352 9.84 -21.02 9.43
C ALA A 352 11.32 -21.34 9.20
N LYS A 353 11.62 -22.39 8.44
CA LYS A 353 12.91 -22.60 7.79
C LYS A 353 12.70 -22.49 6.29
N GLN A 354 13.44 -21.62 5.65
CA GLN A 354 13.34 -21.34 4.23
C GLN A 354 14.68 -21.57 3.55
N PHE A 355 14.65 -22.19 2.38
CA PHE A 355 15.76 -22.32 1.48
C PHE A 355 15.33 -21.80 0.12
N ASP A 356 16.06 -20.82 -0.40
CA ASP A 356 15.89 -20.31 -1.75
C ASP A 356 17.18 -20.44 -2.54
N VAL A 357 17.05 -20.78 -3.81
CA VAL A 357 18.15 -20.73 -4.77
C VAL A 357 17.61 -20.24 -6.10
N ALA A 358 18.34 -19.36 -6.78
CA ALA A 358 17.96 -18.90 -8.10
C ALA A 358 19.14 -18.94 -9.06
N TYR A 359 18.82 -19.23 -10.32
CA TYR A 359 19.75 -19.24 -11.43
C TYR A 359 19.20 -18.36 -12.56
N ARG A 360 20.10 -17.67 -13.25
CA ARG A 360 19.86 -16.94 -14.48
C ARG A 360 20.30 -17.80 -15.65
N TYR A 361 19.49 -17.84 -16.71
CA TYR A 361 19.69 -18.67 -17.90
C TYR A 361 19.70 -17.79 -19.14
N ASP A 362 20.76 -17.87 -19.92
CA ASP A 362 20.84 -17.35 -21.28
C ASP A 362 20.33 -18.41 -22.26
N LEU A 363 19.06 -18.29 -22.64
CA LEU A 363 18.35 -19.25 -23.49
C LEU A 363 18.81 -19.20 -24.96
N SER A 364 19.71 -18.29 -25.34
CA SER A 364 20.38 -18.36 -26.64
C SER A 364 21.28 -19.60 -26.73
N LYS A 365 21.80 -20.09 -25.60
CA LYS A 365 22.64 -21.29 -25.51
C LYS A 365 21.79 -22.55 -25.28
N LEU A 366 22.08 -23.59 -26.05
CA LEU A 366 21.32 -24.84 -26.00
C LEU A 366 21.41 -25.53 -24.62
N GLU A 367 22.58 -25.55 -24.00
CA GLU A 367 22.78 -26.17 -22.69
C GLU A 367 21.99 -25.47 -21.59
N ALA A 368 22.01 -24.13 -21.58
CA ALA A 368 21.23 -23.32 -20.66
C ALA A 368 19.72 -23.47 -20.89
N ALA A 369 19.27 -23.53 -22.15
CA ALA A 369 17.86 -23.80 -22.47
C ALA A 369 17.40 -25.17 -21.94
N VAL A 370 18.19 -26.23 -22.13
CA VAL A 370 17.87 -27.57 -21.57
C VAL A 370 17.87 -27.56 -20.04
N ALA A 371 18.79 -26.83 -19.41
CA ALA A 371 18.83 -26.69 -17.97
C ALA A 371 17.65 -25.89 -17.41
N TYR A 372 17.20 -24.85 -18.14
CA TYR A 372 16.01 -24.07 -17.84
C TYR A 372 14.77 -24.97 -17.82
N GLU A 373 14.54 -25.75 -18.88
CA GLU A 373 13.37 -26.64 -18.96
C GLU A 373 13.36 -27.64 -17.80
N LYS A 374 14.52 -28.20 -17.45
CA LYS A 374 14.66 -29.07 -16.26
C LYS A 374 14.39 -28.33 -14.96
N ALA A 375 14.87 -27.09 -14.81
CA ALA A 375 14.69 -26.27 -13.62
C ALA A 375 13.22 -25.88 -13.40
N THR A 376 12.47 -25.56 -14.46
CA THR A 376 11.01 -25.33 -14.36
C THR A 376 10.26 -26.58 -13.86
N LEU A 377 10.79 -27.77 -14.08
CA LEU A 377 10.24 -29.01 -13.51
C LEU A 377 10.80 -29.36 -12.11
N GLY A 378 11.50 -28.42 -11.47
CA GLY A 378 12.09 -28.60 -10.14
C GLY A 378 13.43 -29.35 -10.12
N ARG A 379 14.04 -29.62 -11.27
CA ARG A 379 15.28 -30.40 -11.40
C ARG A 379 16.50 -29.49 -11.60
N PHE A 380 16.98 -28.90 -10.52
CA PHE A 380 18.09 -27.91 -10.53
C PHE A 380 19.50 -28.50 -10.63
N LYS A 381 19.67 -29.82 -10.69
CA LYS A 381 21.01 -30.46 -10.73
C LYS A 381 21.84 -29.97 -11.92
N ALA A 382 21.24 -29.89 -13.12
CA ALA A 382 21.92 -29.41 -14.31
C ALA A 382 22.31 -27.92 -14.19
N SER A 383 21.45 -27.11 -13.58
CA SER A 383 21.73 -25.69 -13.34
C SER A 383 22.89 -25.50 -12.37
N GLU A 384 22.94 -26.31 -11.32
CA GLU A 384 24.04 -26.32 -10.36
C GLU A 384 25.39 -26.71 -11.00
N GLU A 385 25.39 -27.72 -11.86
CA GLU A 385 26.58 -28.18 -12.59
C GLU A 385 27.07 -27.13 -13.60
N LEU A 386 26.16 -26.61 -14.44
CA LEU A 386 26.49 -25.60 -15.46
C LEU A 386 26.89 -24.26 -14.86
N SER A 387 26.34 -23.88 -13.69
CA SER A 387 26.72 -22.65 -12.98
C SER A 387 28.19 -22.59 -12.54
N LYS A 388 28.90 -23.72 -12.57
CA LYS A 388 30.33 -23.82 -12.24
C LYS A 388 31.22 -23.72 -13.47
N ILE A 389 30.65 -23.79 -14.68
CA ILE A 389 31.36 -23.77 -15.95
C ILE A 389 31.18 -22.38 -16.56
N GLU A 390 32.28 -21.66 -16.71
CA GLU A 390 32.29 -20.33 -17.32
C GLU A 390 31.80 -20.42 -18.78
N GLY A 391 30.90 -19.51 -19.17
CA GLY A 391 30.36 -19.46 -20.53
C GLY A 391 29.21 -20.45 -20.82
N SER A 392 28.79 -21.29 -19.87
CA SER A 392 27.67 -22.24 -20.05
C SER A 392 26.31 -21.56 -20.33
N GLY A 393 26.19 -20.27 -20.00
CA GLY A 393 24.92 -19.53 -20.05
C GLY A 393 24.03 -19.75 -18.83
N VAL A 394 24.52 -20.43 -17.80
CA VAL A 394 23.82 -20.55 -16.52
C VAL A 394 24.66 -19.88 -15.44
N GLU A 395 24.06 -18.92 -14.73
CA GLU A 395 24.71 -18.22 -13.63
C GLU A 395 23.89 -18.40 -12.36
N ARG A 396 24.54 -18.65 -11.22
CA ARG A 396 23.83 -18.68 -9.95
C ARG A 396 23.63 -17.25 -9.46
N SER A 397 22.40 -16.77 -9.46
CA SER A 397 22.07 -15.42 -8.98
C SER A 397 22.26 -15.32 -7.47
N PHE A 398 21.64 -16.24 -6.71
CA PHE A 398 21.75 -16.22 -5.25
C PHE A 398 21.43 -17.57 -4.58
N THR A 399 21.78 -17.68 -3.30
CA THR A 399 21.28 -18.73 -2.39
C THR A 399 20.94 -18.10 -1.04
N ARG A 400 19.76 -18.40 -0.47
CA ARG A 400 19.32 -17.93 0.84
C ARG A 400 18.92 -19.11 1.72
N GLU A 401 19.57 -19.23 2.87
CA GLU A 401 19.11 -20.08 3.96
C GLU A 401 18.60 -19.21 5.09
N GLN A 402 17.33 -19.36 5.45
CA GLN A 402 16.66 -18.48 6.40
C GLN A 402 15.95 -19.28 7.49
N ILE A 403 16.07 -18.81 8.73
CA ILE A 403 15.26 -19.25 9.86
C ILE A 403 14.54 -18.03 10.41
N GLU A 404 13.22 -18.07 10.38
CA GLU A 404 12.36 -17.03 10.93
C GLU A 404 11.58 -17.58 12.12
N ARG A 405 11.41 -16.75 13.16
CA ARG A 405 10.46 -16.98 14.23
C ARG A 405 9.48 -15.83 14.26
N ARG A 406 8.19 -16.13 14.12
CA ARG A 406 7.11 -15.16 14.04
C ARG A 406 6.13 -15.36 15.19
N GLU A 407 5.75 -14.28 15.84
CA GLU A 407 4.67 -14.20 16.82
C GLU A 407 3.67 -13.18 16.29
N THR A 408 2.43 -13.58 16.04
CA THR A 408 1.37 -12.70 15.55
C THR A 408 0.19 -12.73 16.51
N VAL A 409 -0.34 -11.56 16.82
CA VAL A 409 -1.57 -11.38 17.59
C VAL A 409 -2.50 -10.57 16.73
N THR A 410 -3.61 -11.17 16.31
CA THR A 410 -4.64 -10.49 15.53
C THR A 410 -5.91 -10.41 16.36
N ASN A 411 -6.48 -9.22 16.50
CA ASN A 411 -7.80 -9.00 17.07
C ASN A 411 -8.70 -8.53 15.93
N LYS A 412 -9.84 -9.18 15.73
CA LYS A 412 -10.83 -8.83 14.72
C LYS A 412 -12.19 -8.71 15.38
N VAL A 413 -12.95 -7.71 14.99
CA VAL A 413 -14.35 -7.50 15.38
C VAL A 413 -15.16 -7.37 14.12
N LYS A 414 -16.23 -8.17 13.99
CA LYS A 414 -17.15 -8.09 12.86
C LYS A 414 -18.57 -8.01 13.42
N LEU A 415 -19.06 -6.79 13.55
CA LEU A 415 -20.38 -6.53 14.16
C LEU A 415 -21.52 -6.94 13.23
N SER A 416 -21.32 -6.84 11.92
CA SER A 416 -22.29 -7.19 10.89
C SER A 416 -21.59 -7.30 9.53
N ILE A 417 -22.35 -7.53 8.46
CA ILE A 417 -21.87 -7.31 7.09
C ILE A 417 -21.41 -5.85 6.89
N LEU A 418 -21.95 -4.91 7.68
CA LEU A 418 -21.72 -3.46 7.51
C LEU A 418 -20.40 -2.96 8.08
N PHE A 419 -19.79 -3.67 9.04
CA PHE A 419 -18.59 -3.20 9.72
C PHE A 419 -17.67 -4.33 10.19
N GLU A 420 -16.42 -4.25 9.73
CA GLU A 420 -15.31 -5.07 10.20
C GLU A 420 -14.18 -4.16 10.68
N SER A 421 -13.59 -4.45 11.84
CA SER A 421 -12.36 -3.83 12.28
C SER A 421 -11.34 -4.88 12.68
N ALA A 422 -10.10 -4.68 12.27
CA ALA A 422 -9.02 -5.59 12.58
C ALA A 422 -7.78 -4.81 13.05
N THR A 423 -7.18 -5.27 14.15
CA THR A 423 -5.80 -4.95 14.49
C THR A 423 -4.94 -6.20 14.45
N SER A 424 -3.70 -6.04 14.03
CA SER A 424 -2.71 -7.10 14.11
C SER A 424 -1.38 -6.53 14.57
N SER A 425 -0.70 -7.28 15.42
CA SER A 425 0.69 -7.05 15.78
C SER A 425 1.46 -8.31 15.47
N SER A 426 2.37 -8.22 14.51
CA SER A 426 3.26 -9.30 14.12
C SER A 426 4.69 -8.93 14.46
N ARG A 427 5.42 -9.88 15.03
CA ARG A 427 6.83 -9.76 15.33
C ARG A 427 7.55 -10.93 14.70
N ALA A 428 8.48 -10.65 13.80
CA ALA A 428 9.35 -11.64 13.20
C ALA A 428 10.80 -11.39 13.63
N THR A 429 11.54 -12.45 13.91
CA THR A 429 13.00 -12.40 14.00
C THR A 429 13.57 -13.35 12.99
N THR A 430 14.44 -12.83 12.13
CA THR A 430 14.98 -13.56 10.97
C THR A 430 16.48 -13.68 11.11
N LYS A 431 16.98 -14.87 10.82
CA LYS A 431 18.40 -15.16 10.62
C LYS A 431 18.55 -15.73 9.22
N ALA A 432 19.32 -15.07 8.37
CA ALA A 432 19.53 -15.53 7.02
C ALA A 432 21.02 -15.55 6.66
N ILE A 433 21.41 -16.52 5.86
CA ILE A 433 22.70 -16.58 5.17
C ILE A 433 22.39 -16.38 3.70
N ILE A 434 22.84 -15.27 3.15
CA ILE A 434 22.60 -14.89 1.76
C ILE A 434 23.94 -14.98 1.04
N SER A 435 23.99 -15.77 -0.03
CA SER A 435 25.14 -15.82 -0.94
C SER A 435 24.77 -15.13 -2.23
N LEU A 436 25.41 -14.00 -2.56
CA LEU A 436 25.26 -13.26 -3.81
C LEU A 436 26.57 -13.41 -4.59
N GLY A 437 26.56 -14.15 -5.70
CA GLY A 437 27.79 -14.54 -6.38
C GLY A 437 28.77 -15.28 -5.45
N LYS A 438 29.95 -14.69 -5.22
CA LYS A 438 31.00 -15.25 -4.35
C LYS A 438 30.90 -14.76 -2.90
N GLU A 439 30.14 -13.71 -2.64
CA GLU A 439 30.05 -13.08 -1.33
C GLU A 439 28.99 -13.78 -0.48
N LYS A 440 29.26 -13.88 0.82
CA LYS A 440 28.34 -14.44 1.82
C LYS A 440 28.07 -13.39 2.88
N HIS A 441 26.80 -13.16 3.16
CA HIS A 441 26.35 -12.21 4.17
C HIS A 441 25.46 -12.91 5.18
N HIS A 442 25.73 -12.66 6.46
CA HIS A 442 24.87 -13.10 7.55
C HIS A 442 23.94 -11.95 7.95
N LEU A 443 22.66 -12.11 7.62
CA LEU A 443 21.61 -11.15 7.98
C LEU A 443 20.93 -11.57 9.28
N PHE A 444 20.83 -10.64 10.22
CA PHE A 444 19.96 -10.75 11.38
C PHE A 444 19.00 -9.58 11.38
N SER A 445 17.69 -9.86 11.42
CA SER A 445 16.69 -8.80 11.50
C SER A 445 15.60 -9.11 12.53
N SER A 446 15.01 -8.05 13.07
CA SER A 446 13.79 -8.08 13.85
C SER A 446 12.81 -7.11 13.22
N GLU A 447 11.68 -7.64 12.78
CA GLU A 447 10.58 -6.88 12.21
C GLU A 447 9.41 -6.86 13.20
N ASN A 448 8.81 -5.69 13.41
CA ASN A 448 7.53 -5.56 14.08
C ASN A 448 6.58 -4.81 13.16
N ILE A 449 5.54 -5.49 12.72
CA ILE A 449 4.47 -4.93 11.91
C ILE A 449 3.28 -4.71 12.84
N GLN A 450 2.74 -3.51 12.81
CA GLN A 450 1.48 -3.16 13.43
C GLN A 450 0.52 -2.76 12.33
N TYR A 451 -0.69 -3.30 12.42
CA TYR A 451 -1.77 -3.03 11.50
C TYR A 451 -2.99 -2.65 12.32
N THR A 452 -3.67 -1.59 11.92
CA THR A 452 -4.97 -1.19 12.45
C THR A 452 -5.82 -0.75 11.28
N GLY A 453 -6.99 -1.33 11.12
CA GLY A 453 -7.90 -0.90 10.07
C GLY A 453 -9.34 -1.26 10.34
N TYR A 454 -10.21 -0.66 9.56
CA TYR A 454 -11.61 -1.04 9.48
C TYR A 454 -12.07 -0.98 8.03
N ASP A 455 -13.14 -1.70 7.75
CA ASP A 455 -13.81 -1.74 6.47
C ASP A 455 -15.32 -1.80 6.70
N THR A 456 -16.08 -1.32 5.72
CA THR A 456 -17.53 -1.24 5.76
C THR A 456 -18.11 -1.78 4.45
N LEU A 457 -19.35 -2.25 4.48
CA LEU A 457 -20.04 -2.71 3.26
C LEU A 457 -20.08 -1.62 2.18
N TRP A 458 -20.11 -0.35 2.58
CA TRP A 458 -20.19 0.81 1.70
C TRP A 458 -18.83 1.20 1.08
N GLY A 459 -17.78 0.41 1.31
CA GLY A 459 -16.44 0.62 0.76
C GLY A 459 -15.65 1.72 1.46
N THR A 460 -16.13 2.23 2.61
CA THR A 460 -15.31 3.05 3.50
C THR A 460 -14.35 2.13 4.25
N SER A 461 -13.06 2.33 4.03
CA SER A 461 -11.99 1.54 4.62
C SER A 461 -10.85 2.46 5.02
N GLU A 462 -10.38 2.33 6.26
CA GLU A 462 -9.15 2.95 6.73
C GLU A 462 -8.18 1.83 7.10
N SER A 463 -6.93 1.94 6.66
CA SER A 463 -5.86 1.05 7.10
C SER A 463 -4.61 1.84 7.42
N LYS A 464 -4.07 1.62 8.61
CA LYS A 464 -2.76 2.11 9.05
C LYS A 464 -1.86 0.93 9.30
N LYS A 465 -0.67 0.98 8.75
CA LYS A 465 0.35 -0.04 8.91
C LYS A 465 1.67 0.62 9.24
N HIS A 466 2.25 0.25 10.36
CA HIS A 466 3.61 0.64 10.73
C HIS A 466 4.51 -0.58 10.76
N SER A 467 5.65 -0.52 10.07
CA SER A 467 6.68 -1.55 10.11
C SER A 467 7.96 -1.00 10.70
N PHE A 468 8.50 -1.69 11.70
CA PHE A 468 9.78 -1.38 12.33
C PHE A 468 10.74 -2.53 12.11
N ILE A 469 11.67 -2.36 11.17
CA ILE A 469 12.63 -3.39 10.77
C ILE A 469 14.00 -2.97 11.25
N THR A 470 14.48 -3.59 12.32
CA THR A 470 15.87 -3.44 12.75
C THR A 470 16.69 -4.56 12.12
N SER A 471 17.82 -4.24 11.52
CA SER A 471 18.69 -5.23 10.87
C SER A 471 20.17 -4.98 11.12
N VAL A 472 20.95 -6.06 11.12
CA VAL A 472 22.40 -6.02 11.04
C VAL A 472 22.88 -7.02 9.99
N ILE A 473 23.80 -6.59 9.16
CA ILE A 473 24.52 -7.46 8.22
C ILE A 473 25.93 -7.69 8.77
N LEU A 474 26.34 -8.94 8.84
CA LEU A 474 27.68 -9.35 9.27
C LEU A 474 28.34 -10.10 8.12
N ASP A 475 29.51 -9.65 7.65
CA ASP A 475 30.30 -10.41 6.68
C ASP A 475 31.00 -11.59 7.39
N ASP A 476 31.53 -11.34 8.59
CA ASP A 476 31.98 -12.37 9.52
C ASP A 476 30.98 -12.44 10.69
N PRO A 477 30.40 -13.62 11.01
CA PRO A 477 29.47 -13.77 12.13
C PRO A 477 30.04 -13.40 13.51
N ASN A 478 31.37 -13.23 13.62
CA ASN A 478 32.10 -12.86 14.83
C ASN A 478 32.57 -11.39 14.85
N HIS A 479 32.53 -10.67 13.72
CA HIS A 479 33.00 -9.28 13.65
C HIS A 479 31.84 -8.31 13.46
N PHE A 480 31.65 -7.41 14.42
CA PHE A 480 30.61 -6.40 14.38
C PHE A 480 31.11 -5.12 13.71
N THR A 481 30.47 -4.73 12.60
CA THR A 481 30.67 -3.44 11.97
C THR A 481 29.48 -2.54 12.26
N PRO A 482 29.65 -1.46 13.06
CA PRO A 482 28.56 -0.57 13.44
C PRO A 482 27.79 0.00 12.25
N GLU A 483 28.48 0.31 11.15
CA GLU A 483 27.90 0.90 9.94
C GLU A 483 26.84 0.01 9.26
N LYS A 484 26.82 -1.30 9.54
CA LYS A 484 25.87 -2.25 8.97
C LYS A 484 24.61 -2.47 9.81
N VAL A 485 24.43 -1.70 10.88
CA VAL A 485 23.20 -1.71 11.69
C VAL A 485 22.28 -0.57 11.28
N SER A 486 21.02 -0.93 11.05
CA SER A 486 20.00 0.03 10.67
C SER A 486 18.65 -0.30 11.31
N LEU A 487 17.83 0.74 11.43
CA LEU A 487 16.41 0.64 11.71
C LEU A 487 15.68 1.35 10.59
N ARG A 488 14.86 0.58 9.87
CA ARG A 488 13.87 1.13 8.96
C ARG A 488 12.54 1.26 9.69
N VAL A 489 11.92 2.42 9.55
CA VAL A 489 10.55 2.68 9.99
C VAL A 489 9.73 3.00 8.74
N GLU A 490 8.72 2.19 8.47
CA GLU A 490 7.75 2.44 7.40
C GLU A 490 6.40 2.75 8.06
N GLY A 491 5.72 3.80 7.61
CA GLY A 491 4.34 4.07 7.94
C GLY A 491 3.53 4.16 6.65
N ARG A 492 2.39 3.47 6.61
CA ARG A 492 1.46 3.49 5.49
C ARG A 492 0.06 3.76 6.03
N ILE A 493 -0.64 4.70 5.41
CA ILE A 493 -2.01 5.06 5.71
C ILE A 493 -2.75 5.01 4.38
N ASP A 494 -3.72 4.13 4.24
CA ASP A 494 -4.64 4.14 3.10
C ASP A 494 -6.05 4.35 3.64
N ASP A 495 -6.72 5.37 3.14
CA ASP A 495 -8.08 5.71 3.54
C ASP A 495 -8.90 6.01 2.29
N SER A 496 -10.04 5.31 2.14
CA SER A 496 -10.91 5.50 0.99
C SER A 496 -11.80 6.73 1.10
N HIS A 497 -11.99 7.28 2.31
CA HIS A 497 -12.83 8.44 2.56
C HIS A 497 -12.32 9.24 3.76
N THR A 498 -11.55 10.28 3.46
CA THR A 498 -10.87 11.05 4.48
C THR A 498 -11.59 12.35 4.82
N THR A 499 -11.96 12.49 6.09
CA THR A 499 -12.46 13.76 6.63
C THR A 499 -11.33 14.77 6.88
N VAL A 500 -11.65 16.06 6.98
CA VAL A 500 -10.69 17.13 7.38
C VAL A 500 -9.88 16.78 8.63
N LYS A 501 -10.53 16.20 9.64
CA LYS A 501 -9.88 15.87 10.90
C LYS A 501 -8.88 14.72 10.73
N GLU A 502 -9.25 13.70 9.96
CA GLU A 502 -8.37 12.57 9.64
C GLU A 502 -7.19 13.02 8.80
N LEU A 503 -7.43 13.82 7.75
CA LEU A 503 -6.38 14.36 6.89
C LEU A 503 -5.35 15.18 7.69
N ALA A 504 -5.83 16.07 8.57
CA ALA A 504 -4.96 16.85 9.45
C ALA A 504 -4.16 15.95 10.41
N SER A 505 -4.76 14.86 10.90
CA SER A 505 -4.06 13.86 11.70
C SER A 505 -2.97 13.14 10.89
N TYR A 506 -3.25 12.79 9.63
CA TYR A 506 -2.29 12.13 8.75
C TYR A 506 -1.13 13.05 8.39
N TYR A 507 -1.42 14.31 8.08
CA TYR A 507 -0.39 15.35 7.88
C TYR A 507 0.49 15.46 9.11
N SER A 508 -0.12 15.61 10.30
CA SER A 508 0.65 15.73 11.54
C SER A 508 1.53 14.52 11.80
N GLU A 509 1.04 13.30 11.52
CA GLU A 509 1.81 12.07 11.66
C GLU A 509 3.04 12.07 10.73
N VAL A 510 2.83 12.30 9.43
CA VAL A 510 3.91 12.28 8.43
C VAL A 510 4.89 13.42 8.66
N GLU A 511 4.43 14.66 8.84
CA GLU A 511 5.27 15.83 9.10
C GLU A 511 6.12 15.66 10.36
N THR A 512 5.53 15.10 11.42
CA THR A 512 6.27 14.84 12.66
C THR A 512 7.29 13.71 12.49
N ALA A 513 6.94 12.64 11.76
CA ALA A 513 7.87 11.56 11.45
C ALA A 513 9.07 12.08 10.64
N LEU A 514 8.83 12.98 9.69
CA LEU A 514 9.87 13.55 8.82
C LEU A 514 10.61 14.73 9.46
N GLN A 515 10.06 15.35 10.52
CA GLN A 515 10.51 16.64 11.07
C GLN A 515 10.50 17.76 10.02
N LYS A 516 9.41 17.82 9.26
CA LYS A 516 9.15 18.80 8.20
C LYS A 516 7.77 19.40 8.44
N GLU A 517 7.75 20.55 9.11
CA GLU A 517 6.51 21.31 9.30
C GLU A 517 6.05 21.89 7.96
N LEU A 518 4.73 21.97 7.75
CA LEU A 518 4.11 22.56 6.55
C LEU A 518 4.54 21.87 5.25
N LEU A 519 4.73 20.56 5.30
CA LEU A 519 5.04 19.75 4.13
C LEU A 519 3.83 19.67 3.19
N PHE A 520 2.64 19.60 3.77
CA PHE A 520 1.37 19.56 3.03
C PHE A 520 0.67 20.91 3.05
N PRO A 521 -0.06 21.28 1.98
CA PRO A 521 -0.91 22.46 2.01
C PRO A 521 -2.00 22.29 3.07
N SER A 522 -2.36 23.37 3.78
CA SER A 522 -3.45 23.32 4.74
C SER A 522 -4.78 23.03 4.03
N PRO A 523 -5.51 21.97 4.42
CA PRO A 523 -6.73 21.58 3.74
C PRO A 523 -7.88 22.51 4.16
N PRO A 524 -8.77 22.94 3.24
CA PRO A 524 -9.89 23.82 3.59
C PRO A 524 -10.86 23.14 4.56
N ALA A 525 -11.16 23.76 5.70
CA ALA A 525 -11.98 23.11 6.73
C ALA A 525 -13.43 22.80 6.27
N TYR A 526 -13.90 23.50 5.25
CA TYR A 526 -15.26 23.43 4.73
C TYR A 526 -15.22 23.41 3.20
N ASN A 527 -16.21 22.75 2.59
CA ASN A 527 -16.38 22.80 1.14
C ASN A 527 -16.56 24.27 0.74
N LEU A 528 -15.88 24.68 -0.33
CA LEU A 528 -16.05 26.02 -0.87
C LEU A 528 -17.53 26.20 -1.23
N ARG A 529 -18.20 27.16 -0.59
CA ARG A 529 -19.48 27.67 -1.05
C ARG A 529 -19.21 28.35 -2.39
N LEU A 530 -19.54 27.67 -3.47
CA LEU A 530 -19.77 28.36 -4.73
C LEU A 530 -21.05 29.14 -4.54
N THR A 531 -21.01 30.45 -4.76
CA THR A 531 -22.24 31.24 -4.76
C THR A 531 -23.17 30.70 -5.85
N CYS A 532 -24.48 30.78 -5.65
CA CYS A 532 -25.45 30.35 -6.68
C CYS A 532 -25.17 30.98 -8.05
N GLU A 533 -24.68 32.22 -8.10
CA GLU A 533 -24.24 32.87 -9.34
C GLU A 533 -23.09 32.13 -10.02
N GLU A 534 -22.07 31.66 -9.30
CA GLU A 534 -20.95 30.88 -9.84
C GLU A 534 -21.34 29.46 -10.27
N LEU A 535 -22.36 28.89 -9.64
CA LEU A 535 -22.89 27.55 -9.95
C LEU A 535 -23.73 27.54 -11.24
N VAL A 536 -24.50 28.61 -11.48
CA VAL A 536 -25.34 28.76 -12.69
C VAL A 536 -24.50 28.80 -13.97
N ASP A 537 -23.30 29.37 -13.92
CA ASP A 537 -22.39 29.46 -15.08
C ASP A 537 -21.68 28.13 -15.42
N HIS A 538 -21.71 27.14 -14.52
CA HIS A 538 -20.90 25.93 -14.64
C HIS A 538 -21.68 24.60 -14.69
N LEU A 539 -22.96 24.55 -14.32
CA LEU A 539 -23.70 23.29 -14.15
C LEU A 539 -25.16 23.34 -14.66
N VAL A 540 -25.75 22.16 -14.88
CA VAL A 540 -27.15 21.99 -15.31
C VAL A 540 -28.10 22.55 -14.24
N TYR A 541 -29.01 23.44 -14.67
CA TYR A 541 -29.87 24.29 -13.84
C TYR A 541 -30.64 23.57 -12.70
N SER A 542 -30.99 22.28 -12.88
CA SER A 542 -31.71 21.50 -11.87
C SER A 542 -30.87 21.16 -10.63
N TYR A 543 -29.57 20.89 -10.80
CA TYR A 543 -28.67 20.56 -9.68
C TYR A 543 -28.31 21.81 -8.85
N VAL A 544 -28.23 22.95 -9.53
CA VAL A 544 -27.95 24.26 -8.92
C VAL A 544 -29.10 24.68 -8.00
N LYS A 545 -30.36 24.46 -8.41
CA LYS A 545 -31.53 24.85 -7.61
C LYS A 545 -31.60 24.14 -6.25
N GLU A 546 -31.31 22.84 -6.21
CA GLU A 546 -31.34 22.05 -4.97
C GLU A 546 -30.18 22.39 -4.02
N GLN A 547 -28.99 22.69 -4.56
CA GLN A 547 -27.86 23.19 -3.77
C GLN A 547 -28.13 24.59 -3.20
N CYS A 548 -28.73 25.47 -4.00
CA CYS A 548 -29.11 26.82 -3.60
C CYS A 548 -30.24 26.87 -2.56
N GLU A 549 -31.25 26.00 -2.65
CA GLU A 549 -32.33 25.91 -1.65
C GLU A 549 -31.83 25.39 -0.29
N ASN A 550 -30.70 24.68 -0.26
CA ASN A 550 -30.06 24.24 0.99
C ASN A 550 -29.15 25.32 1.63
N GLU A 551 -28.75 26.37 0.90
CA GLU A 551 -27.92 27.47 1.45
C GLU A 551 -28.63 28.26 2.56
N ASP A 552 -29.96 28.40 2.49
CA ASP A 552 -30.75 29.17 3.46
C ASP A 552 -30.72 28.57 4.89
N ASN A 553 -30.31 27.30 5.03
CA ASN A 553 -30.23 26.64 6.33
C ASN A 553 -28.88 26.86 7.06
N GLY A 554 -27.89 27.50 6.43
CA GLY A 554 -26.64 27.90 7.08
C GLY A 554 -25.72 26.77 7.57
N ILE A 555 -25.98 25.51 7.21
CA ILE A 555 -25.18 24.36 7.63
C ILE A 555 -23.94 24.28 6.73
N GLU A 556 -22.77 24.66 7.26
CA GLU A 556 -21.49 24.46 6.57
C GLU A 556 -21.17 22.97 6.47
N GLU A 557 -21.17 22.45 5.23
CA GLU A 557 -20.76 21.07 4.98
C GLU A 557 -19.24 20.93 5.13
N LYS A 558 -18.82 19.99 5.96
CA LYS A 558 -17.40 19.66 6.12
C LYS A 558 -16.87 19.03 4.84
N SER A 559 -15.66 19.40 4.44
CA SER A 559 -15.03 18.83 3.25
C SER A 559 -14.79 17.33 3.38
N ASP A 560 -15.12 16.59 2.33
CA ASP A 560 -14.65 15.22 2.09
C ASP A 560 -13.55 15.23 1.02
N TYR A 561 -12.43 14.61 1.33
CA TYR A 561 -11.27 14.54 0.45
C TYR A 561 -11.19 13.27 -0.39
N GLY A 562 -12.14 12.34 -0.21
CA GLY A 562 -12.16 11.07 -0.90
C GLY A 562 -10.98 10.19 -0.52
N GLN A 563 -10.45 9.44 -1.50
CA GLN A 563 -9.34 8.52 -1.28
C GLN A 563 -8.02 9.27 -1.08
N VAL A 564 -7.33 8.96 0.02
CA VAL A 564 -5.95 9.37 0.27
C VAL A 564 -5.07 8.17 0.59
N SER A 565 -3.78 8.30 0.27
CA SER A 565 -2.75 7.33 0.63
C SER A 565 -1.50 8.08 1.07
N PHE A 566 -0.90 7.66 2.16
CA PHE A 566 0.39 8.15 2.64
C PHE A 566 1.30 6.95 2.83
N PHE A 567 2.55 7.09 2.40
CA PHE A 567 3.63 6.19 2.73
C PHE A 567 4.85 7.03 3.09
N TYR A 568 5.46 6.73 4.22
CA TYR A 568 6.74 7.31 4.60
C TYR A 568 7.69 6.21 5.08
N GLN A 569 8.97 6.41 4.79
CA GLN A 569 10.07 5.56 5.22
C GLN A 569 11.13 6.45 5.87
N LEU A 570 11.64 6.01 7.01
CA LEU A 570 12.77 6.60 7.72
C LEU A 570 13.85 5.53 7.89
N ASP A 571 15.09 5.83 7.52
CA ASP A 571 16.21 4.92 7.72
C ASP A 571 17.19 5.52 8.75
N LEU A 572 17.21 4.95 9.95
CA LEU A 572 18.10 5.34 11.02
C LEU A 572 19.34 4.44 11.01
N GLY A 573 20.53 5.04 10.89
CA GLY A 573 21.80 4.34 11.01
C GLY A 573 22.22 4.10 12.46
N PHE A 574 23.35 3.44 12.64
CA PHE A 574 23.87 3.08 13.96
C PHE A 574 24.09 4.28 14.89
N ARG A 575 24.57 5.42 14.37
CA ARG A 575 24.78 6.64 15.18
C ARG A 575 23.48 7.11 15.83
N GLN A 576 22.39 7.19 15.05
CA GLN A 576 21.08 7.59 15.57
C GLN A 576 20.55 6.55 16.58
N LEU A 577 20.75 5.26 16.30
CA LEU A 577 20.39 4.19 17.24
C LEU A 577 21.17 4.26 18.55
N GLU A 578 22.43 4.66 18.49
CA GLU A 578 23.26 4.85 19.66
C GLU A 578 22.79 6.04 20.51
N ILE A 579 22.37 7.16 19.89
CA ILE A 579 21.76 8.29 20.61
C ILE A 579 20.49 7.83 21.34
N ILE A 580 19.61 7.08 20.67
CA ILE A 580 18.40 6.54 21.28
C ILE A 580 18.73 5.59 22.44
N ARG A 581 19.72 4.69 22.24
CA ARG A 581 20.18 3.78 23.30
C ARG A 581 20.71 4.57 24.49
N ASN A 582 21.57 5.54 24.26
CA ASN A 582 22.35 6.20 25.29
C ASN A 582 21.65 7.42 25.90
N ALA A 583 20.45 7.79 25.43
CA ALA A 583 19.67 8.89 25.97
C ALA A 583 19.59 8.87 27.51
N ASP A 584 19.53 10.04 28.11
CA ASP A 584 19.32 10.11 29.55
C ASP A 584 17.88 9.78 29.90
N LYS A 585 17.68 9.35 31.15
CA LYS A 585 16.36 8.95 31.63
C LYS A 585 15.34 10.09 31.50
N ASP A 586 15.78 11.30 31.79
CA ASP A 586 14.91 12.47 31.82
C ASP A 586 14.56 12.91 30.39
N ASP A 587 15.53 12.89 29.46
CA ASP A 587 15.30 13.12 28.02
C ASP A 587 14.32 12.10 27.43
N MET A 588 14.46 10.82 27.79
CA MET A 588 13.54 9.77 27.33
C MET A 588 12.10 10.03 27.79
N TRP A 589 11.90 10.42 29.05
CA TRP A 589 10.55 10.75 29.54
C TRP A 589 10.01 12.03 28.91
N ALA A 590 10.84 13.06 28.73
CA ALA A 590 10.44 14.29 28.05
C ALA A 590 10.04 14.03 26.59
N ALA A 591 10.78 13.18 25.88
CA ALA A 591 10.45 12.75 24.52
C ALA A 591 9.11 11.98 24.49
N LEU A 592 8.86 11.10 25.45
CA LEU A 592 7.58 10.38 25.58
C LEU A 592 6.42 11.32 25.92
N GLU A 593 6.59 12.29 26.82
CA GLU A 593 5.55 13.28 27.13
C GLU A 593 5.15 14.07 25.88
N LYS A 594 6.14 14.64 25.18
CA LYS A 594 5.92 15.41 23.95
C LYS A 594 5.34 14.54 22.83
N ALA A 595 5.74 13.28 22.74
CA ALA A 595 5.22 12.36 21.74
C ALA A 595 3.74 12.02 21.96
N TYR A 596 3.34 11.75 23.20
CA TYR A 596 1.98 11.38 23.56
C TYR A 596 1.05 12.59 23.80
N GLY A 597 1.52 13.82 23.50
CA GLY A 597 0.75 15.05 23.69
C GLY A 597 0.40 15.29 25.16
N VAL A 598 1.34 15.03 26.06
CA VAL A 598 1.23 15.24 27.51
C VAL A 598 2.12 16.42 27.89
N ASP A 599 1.61 17.32 28.74
CA ASP A 599 2.41 18.48 29.17
C ASP A 599 3.71 18.05 29.85
N SER A 600 4.77 18.82 29.57
CA SER A 600 6.10 18.54 30.08
C SER A 600 6.13 18.46 31.60
N GLY A 601 6.73 17.40 32.12
CA GLY A 601 6.86 17.14 33.54
C GLY A 601 5.74 16.30 34.16
N ASN A 602 4.63 16.01 33.47
CA ASN A 602 3.54 15.19 34.02
C ASN A 602 3.93 13.71 34.23
N TRP A 603 4.96 13.23 33.53
CA TRP A 603 5.55 11.91 33.65
C TRP A 603 7.03 11.93 34.07
N SER A 604 7.62 13.08 34.42
CA SER A 604 9.05 13.16 34.80
C SER A 604 9.38 12.34 36.06
N SER A 605 8.51 12.37 37.08
CA SER A 605 8.71 11.65 38.35
C SER A 605 7.80 10.43 38.52
N THR A 606 8.20 9.47 39.35
CA THR A 606 7.39 8.26 39.62
C THR A 606 6.05 8.60 40.26
N TRP A 607 6.03 9.61 41.13
CA TRP A 607 4.80 10.10 41.75
C TRP A 607 3.85 10.70 40.72
N ARG A 608 4.33 11.58 39.83
CA ARG A 608 3.48 12.21 38.81
C ARG A 608 2.94 11.18 37.80
N ARG A 609 3.76 10.18 37.43
CA ARG A 609 3.29 9.01 36.67
C ARG A 609 2.19 8.22 37.43
N GLY A 610 2.36 8.00 38.73
CA GLY A 610 1.36 7.36 39.58
C GLY A 610 0.05 8.14 39.62
N LEU A 611 0.12 9.47 39.74
CA LEU A 611 -1.04 10.35 39.71
C LEU A 611 -1.74 10.35 38.34
N SER A 612 -0.97 10.44 37.26
CA SER A 612 -1.49 10.33 35.89
C SER A 612 -2.19 8.98 35.65
N PHE A 613 -1.64 7.88 36.19
CA PHE A 613 -2.30 6.57 36.16
C PHE A 613 -3.59 6.56 36.97
N LEU A 614 -3.61 7.11 38.18
CA LEU A 614 -4.82 7.15 39.03
C LEU A 614 -5.94 7.95 38.36
N ILE A 615 -5.63 9.14 37.81
CA ILE A 615 -6.59 9.99 37.10
C ILE A 615 -7.19 9.27 35.89
N ASN A 616 -6.34 8.57 35.12
CA ASN A 616 -6.78 7.84 33.93
C ASN A 616 -7.18 6.38 34.21
N SER A 617 -7.17 5.94 35.48
CA SER A 617 -7.39 4.53 35.83
C SER A 617 -8.76 4.00 35.40
N PRO A 618 -9.88 4.76 35.46
CA PRO A 618 -11.17 4.27 34.96
C PRO A 618 -11.10 3.97 33.46
N LEU A 619 -10.54 4.89 32.66
CA LEU A 619 -10.37 4.71 31.22
C LEU A 619 -9.40 3.56 30.90
N THR A 620 -8.34 3.43 31.70
CA THR A 620 -7.35 2.36 31.58
C THR A 620 -7.95 0.99 31.85
N LEU A 621 -8.83 0.88 32.86
CA LEU A 621 -9.53 -0.35 33.19
C LEU A 621 -10.59 -0.69 32.14
N LEU A 622 -11.30 0.32 31.60
CA LEU A 622 -12.22 0.15 30.47
C LEU A 622 -11.50 -0.33 29.21
N ASN A 623 -10.24 0.07 29.00
CA ASN A 623 -9.44 -0.41 27.88
C ASN A 623 -9.16 -1.92 27.93
N ILE A 624 -9.27 -2.61 29.06
CA ILE A 624 -9.01 -4.06 29.12
C ILE A 624 -10.07 -4.85 28.33
N PRO A 625 -11.38 -4.72 28.61
CA PRO A 625 -12.40 -5.37 27.79
C PRO A 625 -12.50 -4.75 26.38
N LEU A 626 -12.31 -3.43 26.25
CA LEU A 626 -12.35 -2.78 24.93
C LEU A 626 -11.22 -3.27 24.01
N TYR A 627 -10.02 -3.55 24.56
CA TYR A 627 -8.91 -4.10 23.78
C TYR A 627 -9.26 -5.45 23.13
N LEU A 628 -10.06 -6.29 23.80
CA LEU A 628 -10.57 -7.54 23.24
C LEU A 628 -11.54 -7.28 22.08
N ALA A 629 -12.33 -6.21 22.19
CA ALA A 629 -13.21 -5.71 21.13
C ALA A 629 -12.49 -4.78 20.13
N ASN A 630 -11.16 -4.79 20.10
CA ASN A 630 -10.37 -3.96 19.20
C ASN A 630 -10.60 -2.44 19.32
N LEU A 631 -11.08 -1.99 20.47
CA LEU A 631 -11.33 -0.59 20.80
C LEU A 631 -10.29 -0.10 21.82
N ASN A 632 -9.83 1.14 21.66
CA ASN A 632 -8.87 1.75 22.58
C ASN A 632 -9.23 3.21 22.84
N ILE A 633 -9.48 3.55 24.11
CA ILE A 633 -9.60 4.94 24.56
C ILE A 633 -8.18 5.48 24.71
N PRO A 634 -7.72 6.42 23.87
CA PRO A 634 -6.30 6.80 23.82
C PRO A 634 -5.75 7.19 25.19
N ASN A 635 -6.45 8.06 25.93
CA ASN A 635 -6.03 8.59 27.24
C ASN A 635 -5.79 7.50 28.30
N GLY A 636 -6.54 6.38 28.25
CA GLY A 636 -6.32 5.24 29.15
C GLY A 636 -5.10 4.37 28.77
N GLY A 637 -4.65 4.42 27.51
CA GLY A 637 -3.56 3.59 27.00
C GLY A 637 -2.18 4.26 27.01
N ARG A 638 -2.12 5.60 26.95
CA ARG A 638 -0.88 6.37 26.71
C ARG A 638 0.25 6.02 27.69
N LEU A 639 0.00 6.15 28.99
CA LEU A 639 1.02 5.93 30.02
C LEU A 639 1.46 4.46 30.08
N ILE A 640 0.55 3.50 29.89
CA ILE A 640 0.92 2.07 29.85
C ILE A 640 1.86 1.79 28.68
N SER A 641 1.54 2.33 27.51
CA SER A 641 2.39 2.21 26.31
C SER A 641 3.76 2.83 26.54
N ALA A 642 3.82 4.06 27.07
CA ALA A 642 5.06 4.75 27.41
C ALA A 642 5.91 3.97 28.44
N ILE A 643 5.30 3.40 29.49
CA ILE A 643 6.00 2.57 30.49
C ILE A 643 6.55 1.28 29.84
N LYS A 644 5.80 0.63 28.95
CA LYS A 644 6.26 -0.57 28.22
C LYS A 644 7.48 -0.24 27.36
N PHE A 645 7.42 0.86 26.60
CA PHE A 645 8.53 1.37 25.80
C PHE A 645 9.76 1.66 26.67
N TYR A 646 9.61 2.46 27.73
CA TYR A 646 10.68 2.81 28.65
C TYR A 646 11.35 1.59 29.29
N ARG A 647 10.57 0.56 29.68
CA ARG A 647 11.11 -0.70 30.23
C ARG A 647 11.91 -1.47 29.20
N ALA A 648 11.45 -1.53 27.95
CA ALA A 648 12.17 -2.18 26.86
C ALA A 648 13.47 -1.42 26.55
N TRP A 649 13.43 -0.08 26.53
CA TRP A 649 14.58 0.78 26.37
C TRP A 649 15.63 0.62 27.47
N LYS A 650 15.21 0.54 28.74
CA LYS A 650 16.13 0.27 29.86
C LYS A 650 16.85 -1.07 29.72
N LYS A 651 16.22 -2.07 29.09
CA LYS A 651 16.86 -3.37 28.79
C LYS A 651 17.85 -3.21 27.64
N LEU A 652 17.45 -2.53 26.57
CA LEU A 652 18.30 -2.24 25.42
C LEU A 652 19.63 -1.57 25.82
N ARG A 653 19.60 -0.62 26.77
CA ARG A 653 20.81 0.03 27.32
C ARG A 653 21.87 -0.91 27.87
N LYS A 654 21.48 -2.11 28.29
CA LYS A 654 22.38 -3.08 28.90
C LYS A 654 22.96 -4.07 27.88
N VAL A 655 22.46 -4.05 26.65
CA VAL A 655 22.83 -4.99 25.61
C VAL A 655 24.15 -4.57 24.96
N LYS A 656 25.14 -5.47 25.01
CA LYS A 656 26.45 -5.28 24.38
C LYS A 656 26.59 -6.06 23.07
N ASP A 657 25.97 -7.23 22.97
CA ASP A 657 26.00 -8.06 21.78
C ASP A 657 25.14 -7.47 20.65
N SER A 658 25.64 -7.50 19.42
CA SER A 658 24.99 -6.89 18.26
C SER A 658 23.73 -7.63 17.81
N LYS A 659 23.70 -8.96 17.93
CA LYS A 659 22.52 -9.78 17.58
C LYS A 659 21.42 -9.58 18.61
N GLU A 660 21.79 -9.54 19.88
CA GLU A 660 20.87 -9.17 20.96
C GLU A 660 20.41 -7.71 20.82
N PHE A 661 21.28 -6.80 20.37
CA PHE A 661 20.95 -5.39 20.16
C PHE A 661 19.81 -5.24 19.15
N VAL A 662 19.89 -5.87 17.98
CA VAL A 662 18.82 -5.86 16.97
C VAL A 662 17.52 -6.43 17.52
N THR A 663 17.61 -7.54 18.25
CA THR A 663 16.43 -8.17 18.87
C THR A 663 15.81 -7.30 19.98
N ALA A 664 16.64 -6.59 20.75
CA ALA A 664 16.22 -5.71 21.84
C ALA A 664 15.61 -4.41 21.31
N PHE A 665 16.17 -3.85 20.23
CA PHE A 665 15.59 -2.72 19.51
C PHE A 665 14.22 -3.08 18.94
N GLY A 666 14.10 -4.23 18.27
CA GLY A 666 12.80 -4.71 17.79
C GLY A 666 11.76 -4.77 18.92
N LYS A 667 12.13 -5.17 20.15
CA LYS A 667 11.18 -5.22 21.28
C LYS A 667 10.66 -3.85 21.75
N LEU A 668 11.31 -2.73 21.40
CA LEU A 668 10.82 -1.38 21.70
C LEU A 668 9.45 -1.13 21.06
N PHE A 669 9.28 -1.64 19.84
CA PHE A 669 8.14 -1.37 18.97
C PHE A 669 6.97 -2.34 19.17
N ARG A 670 6.89 -2.99 20.34
CA ARG A 670 5.80 -3.90 20.67
C ARG A 670 4.60 -3.12 21.21
N THR A 671 3.93 -2.38 20.35
CA THR A 671 2.63 -1.76 20.63
C THR A 671 1.63 -2.14 19.53
N VAL A 672 0.38 -1.69 19.64
CA VAL A 672 -0.67 -1.90 18.62
C VAL A 672 -1.22 -0.55 18.17
N TYR A 673 -1.53 0.33 19.13
CA TYR A 673 -2.27 1.57 18.87
C TYR A 673 -1.42 2.85 18.85
N PHE A 674 -0.14 2.78 19.27
CA PHE A 674 0.67 3.98 19.53
C PHE A 674 1.97 4.00 18.72
N SER A 675 1.91 3.52 17.47
CA SER A 675 3.08 3.51 16.59
C SER A 675 3.55 4.91 16.23
N ALA A 676 2.64 5.79 15.84
CA ALA A 676 2.93 7.18 15.48
C ALA A 676 3.64 7.93 16.62
N GLU A 677 3.19 7.76 17.87
CA GLU A 677 3.82 8.36 19.04
C GLU A 677 5.22 7.78 19.30
N ILE A 678 5.44 6.48 19.07
CA ILE A 678 6.79 5.91 19.19
C ILE A 678 7.72 6.47 18.12
N VAL A 679 7.26 6.60 16.87
CA VAL A 679 8.02 7.26 15.80
C VAL A 679 8.37 8.68 16.19
N LYS A 680 7.40 9.45 16.67
CA LYS A 680 7.59 10.81 17.17
C LYS A 680 8.61 10.88 18.31
N ALA A 681 8.55 9.98 19.29
CA ALA A 681 9.51 9.94 20.39
C ALA A 681 10.94 9.70 19.89
N ILE A 682 11.14 8.78 18.94
CA ILE A 682 12.43 8.50 18.33
C ILE A 682 12.96 9.71 17.55
N ARG A 683 12.08 10.38 16.80
CA ARG A 683 12.46 11.59 16.06
C ARG A 683 12.84 12.72 17.00
N ILE A 684 12.10 12.93 18.09
CA ILE A 684 12.47 13.92 19.12
C ILE A 684 13.87 13.64 19.68
N LEU A 685 14.20 12.39 20.00
CA LEU A 685 15.52 12.00 20.51
C LEU A 685 16.63 12.16 19.47
N THR A 686 16.30 12.14 18.17
CA THR A 686 17.24 12.24 17.05
C THR A 686 17.12 13.57 16.30
N ALA A 687 16.55 14.60 16.93
CA ALA A 687 16.22 15.86 16.26
C ALA A 687 17.44 16.64 15.72
N HIS A 688 18.63 16.40 16.29
CA HIS A 688 19.87 17.03 15.84
C HIS A 688 20.59 16.25 14.73
N GLU A 689 20.09 15.07 14.38
CA GLU A 689 20.69 14.22 13.36
C GLU A 689 19.89 14.28 12.07
N LYS A 690 20.62 14.29 10.96
CA LYS A 690 20.05 14.06 9.64
C LYS A 690 19.59 12.62 9.54
N VAL A 691 18.32 12.41 9.19
CA VAL A 691 17.73 11.07 9.00
C VAL A 691 17.24 10.98 7.56
N PRO A 692 17.82 10.09 6.74
CA PRO A 692 17.31 9.81 5.41
C PRO A 692 15.84 9.42 5.46
N TYR A 693 15.06 10.01 4.56
CA TYR A 693 13.65 9.70 4.46
C TYR A 693 13.18 9.66 3.02
N PHE A 694 12.06 8.97 2.85
CA PHE A 694 11.25 9.00 1.66
C PHE A 694 9.81 9.14 2.09
N PHE A 695 9.03 9.90 1.35
CA PHE A 695 7.59 9.79 1.43
C PHE A 695 6.97 9.92 0.05
N THR A 696 5.83 9.26 -0.09
CA THR A 696 4.88 9.47 -1.16
C THR A 696 3.53 9.63 -0.51
N ALA A 697 2.79 10.62 -0.95
CA ALA A 697 1.44 10.85 -0.54
C ALA A 697 0.62 10.98 -1.83
N LYS A 698 -0.63 10.53 -1.80
CA LYS A 698 -1.61 10.72 -2.86
C LYS A 698 -2.93 11.21 -2.27
N ALA A 699 -3.46 12.32 -2.78
CA ALA A 699 -4.78 12.86 -2.49
C ALA A 699 -5.33 13.50 -3.78
N GLU A 700 -5.98 12.69 -4.62
CA GLU A 700 -6.34 13.05 -6.00
C GLU A 700 -7.18 14.32 -6.10
N ARG A 701 -8.02 14.61 -5.10
CA ARG A 701 -8.90 15.78 -5.08
C ARG A 701 -8.20 17.07 -4.61
N ILE A 702 -7.11 16.97 -3.85
CA ILE A 702 -6.46 18.12 -3.19
C ILE A 702 -5.21 18.56 -3.95
N TRP A 703 -4.20 17.70 -3.99
CA TRP A 703 -2.88 18.03 -4.51
C TRP A 703 -2.28 16.92 -5.39
N GLY A 704 -3.05 15.88 -5.69
CA GLY A 704 -2.63 14.81 -6.60
C GLY A 704 -1.66 13.84 -5.93
N GLN A 705 -0.41 13.80 -6.40
CA GLN A 705 0.66 12.97 -5.83
C GLN A 705 1.83 13.85 -5.44
N MET A 706 2.29 13.73 -4.20
CA MET A 706 3.47 14.41 -3.68
C MET A 706 4.48 13.35 -3.26
N SER A 707 5.73 13.51 -3.66
CA SER A 707 6.80 12.67 -3.16
C SER A 707 8.04 13.51 -2.92
N SER A 708 8.78 13.17 -1.87
CA SER A 708 10.10 13.72 -1.63
C SER A 708 10.99 12.67 -1.01
N ALA A 709 12.26 12.71 -1.36
CA ALA A 709 13.32 12.08 -0.60
C ALA A 709 14.17 13.17 0.05
N GLY A 710 14.67 12.95 1.27
CA GLY A 710 15.59 13.87 1.92
C GLY A 710 16.86 13.19 2.39
N ASP A 711 17.99 13.89 2.18
CA ASP A 711 19.35 13.35 2.19
C ASP A 711 19.50 12.12 1.27
N SER A 712 20.71 11.81 0.79
CA SER A 712 20.89 10.66 -0.10
C SER A 712 20.42 9.38 0.64
N MET A 713 19.27 8.82 0.26
CA MET A 713 18.80 7.49 0.69
C MET A 713 19.84 6.38 0.41
N GLY A 714 20.91 6.70 -0.31
CA GLY A 714 21.83 5.77 -0.93
C GLY A 714 22.82 5.01 -0.07
N ARG A 715 22.78 4.95 1.28
CA ARG A 715 23.83 4.19 2.01
C ARG A 715 23.45 3.38 3.25
N ALA A 716 22.37 3.69 3.98
CA ALA A 716 22.16 3.01 5.27
C ALA A 716 21.67 1.55 5.13
N ILE A 717 20.98 1.19 4.03
CA ILE A 717 20.41 -0.15 3.81
C ILE A 717 20.44 -0.65 2.33
N PRO A 718 21.42 -0.30 1.47
CA PRO A 718 21.42 -0.76 0.08
C PRO A 718 21.43 -2.29 0.01
N LEU A 719 22.32 -2.97 0.75
CA LEU A 719 22.52 -4.41 0.55
C LEU A 719 21.31 -5.28 0.91
N ILE A 720 20.57 -5.02 2.01
CA ILE A 720 19.37 -5.84 2.33
C ILE A 720 18.29 -5.59 1.31
N GLN A 721 18.11 -4.35 0.90
CA GLN A 721 17.06 -4.01 -0.04
C GLN A 721 17.39 -4.52 -1.43
N GLU A 722 18.63 -4.33 -1.90
CA GLU A 722 19.17 -4.90 -3.14
C GLU A 722 19.09 -6.43 -3.12
N ALA A 723 19.50 -7.08 -2.01
CA ALA A 723 19.34 -8.51 -1.85
C ALA A 723 17.86 -8.91 -1.91
N ASN A 724 16.95 -8.17 -1.26
CA ASN A 724 15.53 -8.47 -1.32
C ASN A 724 14.93 -8.21 -2.71
N ASP A 725 15.36 -7.19 -3.44
CA ASP A 725 14.90 -6.90 -4.79
C ASP A 725 15.31 -8.05 -5.75
N ILE A 726 16.52 -8.59 -5.57
CA ILE A 726 17.02 -9.77 -6.30
C ILE A 726 16.33 -11.07 -5.83
N ILE A 727 16.15 -11.25 -4.52
CA ILE A 727 15.68 -12.51 -3.94
C ILE A 727 14.16 -12.65 -4.00
N GLU A 728 13.44 -11.55 -3.77
CA GLU A 728 11.99 -11.49 -3.65
C GLU A 728 11.32 -10.94 -4.91
N PHE A 729 11.93 -11.16 -6.09
CA PHE A 729 11.31 -10.78 -7.35
C PHE A 729 9.92 -11.40 -7.53
N ASP A 730 9.61 -12.52 -6.89
CA ASP A 730 8.32 -13.21 -6.91
C ASP A 730 7.33 -12.76 -5.82
N ARG A 731 7.67 -11.72 -5.06
CA ARG A 731 6.79 -11.15 -4.04
C ARG A 731 5.63 -10.40 -4.67
N ALA A 732 4.46 -10.60 -4.05
CA ALA A 732 3.26 -9.82 -4.31
C ALA A 732 3.37 -8.45 -3.63
N GLY A 733 3.20 -7.37 -4.40
CA GLY A 733 3.15 -6.02 -3.85
C GLY A 733 3.74 -4.94 -4.75
N PRO A 734 3.82 -3.70 -4.22
CA PRO A 734 4.53 -2.61 -4.84
C PRO A 734 5.95 -3.04 -5.15
N ARG A 735 6.40 -2.86 -6.39
CA ARG A 735 7.83 -2.98 -6.71
C ARG A 735 8.36 -1.62 -7.06
N ALA A 736 9.28 -1.14 -6.21
CA ALA A 736 10.08 0.01 -6.55
C ALA A 736 11.13 -0.44 -7.58
N ASN A 737 10.73 -0.57 -8.84
CA ASN A 737 11.65 -0.77 -9.96
C ASN A 737 12.42 0.52 -10.30
N GLY A 738 12.48 1.47 -9.37
CA GLY A 738 13.16 2.73 -9.60
C GLY A 738 14.65 2.60 -9.38
N ASP A 739 15.44 3.11 -10.32
CA ASP A 739 16.88 3.22 -10.14
C ASP A 739 17.18 4.20 -9.01
N ARG A 740 17.63 3.70 -7.87
CA ARG A 740 17.91 4.53 -6.68
C ARG A 740 19.15 5.40 -6.85
N THR A 741 19.99 5.12 -7.83
CA THR A 741 21.14 5.96 -8.17
C THR A 741 20.75 7.10 -9.10
N ALA A 742 19.58 7.02 -9.74
CA ALA A 742 19.02 8.04 -10.59
C ALA A 742 18.36 9.19 -9.79
N ILE A 743 19.13 9.91 -8.97
CA ILE A 743 18.63 10.96 -8.06
C ILE A 743 18.73 12.34 -8.72
N VAL A 744 17.59 13.04 -8.81
CA VAL A 744 17.57 14.48 -9.09
C VAL A 744 17.88 15.22 -7.80
N GLU A 745 19.11 15.71 -7.63
CA GLU A 745 19.58 16.29 -6.36
C GLU A 745 18.92 17.64 -6.09
N LYS A 746 18.74 18.44 -7.15
CA LYS A 746 18.18 19.79 -7.07
C LYS A 746 17.37 20.07 -8.33
N ILE A 747 16.28 20.83 -8.17
CA ILE A 747 15.53 21.42 -9.28
C ILE A 747 15.10 22.83 -8.89
N ASN A 748 15.25 23.78 -9.82
CA ASN A 748 14.90 25.18 -9.62
C ASN A 748 14.40 25.80 -10.92
N LEU A 749 13.36 26.63 -10.85
CA LEU A 749 12.87 27.41 -11.99
C LEU A 749 13.12 28.89 -11.72
N LYS A 750 13.61 29.59 -12.74
CA LYS A 750 13.80 31.04 -12.70
C LYS A 750 13.14 31.67 -13.94
N LYS A 751 12.14 32.53 -13.74
CA LYS A 751 11.56 33.34 -14.82
C LYS A 751 12.67 34.26 -15.39
N ILE A 752 12.92 34.18 -16.71
CA ILE A 752 13.90 35.02 -17.40
C ILE A 752 13.20 36.24 -18.01
N SER A 753 12.08 36.02 -18.70
CA SER A 753 11.27 37.05 -19.36
C SER A 753 9.77 36.78 -19.13
N ARG A 754 8.90 37.54 -19.80
CA ARG A 754 7.45 37.29 -19.84
C ARG A 754 7.10 35.93 -20.48
N THR A 755 7.94 35.42 -21.37
CA THR A 755 7.70 34.23 -22.18
C THR A 755 8.68 33.10 -21.90
N ALA A 756 9.79 33.36 -21.20
CA ALA A 756 10.88 32.42 -21.00
C ALA A 756 11.15 32.07 -19.53
N ILE A 757 11.38 30.78 -19.27
CA ILE A 757 11.76 30.22 -17.96
C ILE A 757 13.04 29.42 -18.11
N LYS A 758 13.99 29.62 -17.19
CA LYS A 758 15.17 28.77 -17.02
C LYS A 758 14.88 27.65 -16.04
N ILE A 759 15.08 26.41 -16.45
CA ILE A 759 14.98 25.23 -15.59
C ILE A 759 16.39 24.73 -15.32
N ASN A 760 16.80 24.75 -14.05
CA ASN A 760 18.10 24.26 -13.59
C ASN A 760 17.88 23.01 -12.73
N PHE A 761 18.64 21.95 -12.97
CA PHE A 761 18.59 20.76 -12.14
C PHE A 761 19.92 20.02 -12.12
N THR A 762 20.17 19.28 -11.05
CA THR A 762 21.43 18.55 -10.85
C THR A 762 21.13 17.06 -10.81
N LEU A 763 21.83 16.28 -11.65
CA LEU A 763 21.67 14.82 -11.75
C LEU A 763 22.88 14.11 -11.16
N SER A 764 22.66 13.08 -10.33
CA SER A 764 23.75 12.25 -9.79
C SER A 764 24.45 11.38 -10.84
N GLU A 765 23.77 11.02 -11.93
CA GLU A 765 24.29 10.21 -13.04
C GLU A 765 23.76 10.71 -14.40
N THR A 766 24.28 10.16 -15.50
CA THR A 766 23.82 10.52 -16.86
C THR A 766 22.53 9.76 -17.19
N PRO A 767 21.44 10.44 -17.57
CA PRO A 767 20.15 9.78 -17.80
C PRO A 767 20.07 9.13 -19.19
N GLU A 768 19.34 8.03 -19.31
CA GLU A 768 18.81 7.52 -20.59
C GLU A 768 17.44 8.15 -20.89
N TYR A 769 16.56 8.29 -19.89
CA TYR A 769 15.27 8.98 -20.05
C TYR A 769 15.07 10.03 -18.96
N LEU A 770 14.41 11.14 -19.31
CA LEU A 770 13.89 12.11 -18.37
C LEU A 770 12.37 12.04 -18.35
N TYR A 771 11.79 12.12 -17.16
CA TYR A 771 10.36 12.19 -16.93
C TYR A 771 9.97 13.55 -16.38
N PHE A 772 9.08 14.23 -17.08
CA PHE A 772 8.52 15.51 -16.70
C PHE A 772 7.03 15.37 -16.40
N ARG A 773 6.60 15.93 -15.28
CA ARG A 773 5.18 16.07 -14.96
C ARG A 773 4.92 17.47 -14.44
N ILE A 774 3.92 18.14 -14.99
CA ILE A 774 3.45 19.44 -14.51
C ILE A 774 2.07 19.24 -13.93
N ASP A 775 1.96 19.59 -12.67
CA ASP A 775 0.72 19.52 -11.93
C ASP A 775 0.29 20.93 -11.55
N ARG A 776 -0.98 21.25 -11.77
CA ARG A 776 -1.55 22.49 -11.25
C ARG A 776 -1.90 22.26 -9.79
N SER A 777 -1.17 22.93 -8.90
CA SER A 777 -1.43 22.95 -7.48
C SER A 777 -2.45 24.05 -7.21
N PRO A 778 -3.71 23.73 -6.92
CA PRO A 778 -4.71 24.76 -6.69
C PRO A 778 -4.30 25.63 -5.49
N SER A 779 -4.44 26.95 -5.62
CA SER A 779 -4.64 27.81 -4.46
C SER A 779 -6.02 27.51 -3.85
N TRP A 780 -7.04 27.30 -4.71
CA TRP A 780 -8.41 26.86 -4.37
C TRP A 780 -9.02 26.14 -5.60
N GLY A 781 -9.32 24.83 -5.53
CA GLY A 781 -9.86 24.03 -6.66
C GLY A 781 -9.41 22.57 -6.72
N ARG A 782 -9.91 21.77 -7.69
CA ARG A 782 -9.47 20.36 -7.89
C ARG A 782 -8.10 20.30 -8.56
N TYR A 783 -7.25 19.39 -8.10
CA TYR A 783 -5.96 19.06 -8.72
C TYR A 783 -6.15 18.70 -10.21
N LYS A 784 -5.23 19.17 -11.07
CA LYS A 784 -5.23 18.82 -12.49
C LYS A 784 -3.80 18.54 -12.96
N ASN A 785 -3.56 17.34 -13.45
CA ASN A 785 -2.34 17.05 -14.22
C ASN A 785 -2.41 17.83 -15.54
N LEU A 786 -1.49 18.76 -15.74
CA LEU A 786 -1.43 19.58 -16.96
C LEU A 786 -0.61 18.91 -18.05
N MET A 787 0.39 18.13 -17.65
CA MET A 787 1.32 17.46 -18.55
C MET A 787 1.99 16.27 -17.86
N LYS A 788 2.19 15.20 -18.63
CA LYS A 788 3.03 14.06 -18.28
C LYS A 788 3.78 13.62 -19.54
N ALA A 789 5.10 13.59 -19.48
CA ALA A 789 5.93 13.33 -20.65
C ALA A 789 7.23 12.62 -20.25
N MET A 790 7.73 11.80 -21.16
CA MET A 790 8.99 11.07 -21.02
C MET A 790 9.80 11.32 -22.28
N ILE A 791 11.08 11.65 -22.12
CA ILE A 791 11.98 12.04 -23.21
C ILE A 791 13.22 11.15 -23.16
N LEU A 792 13.61 10.59 -24.30
CA LEU A 792 14.90 9.93 -24.45
C LEU A 792 16.03 10.98 -24.47
N ASN A 793 17.05 10.80 -23.64
CA ASN A 793 18.22 11.66 -23.59
C ASN A 793 19.16 11.35 -24.76
N GLN A 794 19.22 12.25 -25.74
CA GLN A 794 20.13 12.15 -26.89
C GLN A 794 21.54 12.69 -26.58
N GLY A 795 21.95 12.67 -25.31
CA GLY A 795 23.23 13.23 -24.83
C GLY A 795 23.16 14.71 -24.42
N ASN A 796 21.96 15.30 -24.43
CA ASN A 796 21.71 16.69 -24.04
C ASN A 796 21.86 16.92 -22.53
N PHE A 797 21.61 15.87 -21.73
CA PHE A 797 21.69 15.93 -20.28
C PHE A 797 22.81 15.00 -19.78
N LYS A 798 23.58 15.46 -18.79
CA LYS A 798 24.75 14.75 -18.25
C LYS A 798 24.70 14.72 -16.73
N LYS A 799 25.53 13.87 -16.12
CA LYS A 799 25.83 13.94 -14.69
C LYS A 799 26.28 15.35 -14.29
N GLY A 800 25.79 15.85 -13.16
CA GLY A 800 26.07 17.19 -12.64
C GLY A 800 24.96 18.19 -12.96
N ASP A 801 25.34 19.47 -13.07
CA ASP A 801 24.39 20.55 -13.32
C ASP A 801 23.94 20.59 -14.78
N ASN A 802 22.63 20.66 -14.98
CA ASN A 802 21.98 20.78 -16.26
C ASN A 802 21.09 22.02 -16.27
N GLU A 803 21.03 22.69 -17.41
CA GLU A 803 20.14 23.83 -17.61
C GLU A 803 19.53 23.80 -19.01
N PHE A 804 18.27 24.20 -19.11
CA PHE A 804 17.67 24.56 -20.38
C PHE A 804 16.63 25.67 -20.21
N ILE A 805 16.42 26.42 -21.29
CA ILE A 805 15.46 27.53 -21.34
C ILE A 805 14.27 27.05 -22.16
N VAL A 806 13.08 27.28 -21.64
CA VAL A 806 11.82 27.11 -22.39
C VAL A 806 11.17 28.46 -22.57
N ASP A 807 10.79 28.73 -23.81
CA ASP A 807 10.22 29.99 -24.25
C ASP A 807 8.95 29.74 -25.05
N ILE A 808 7.81 30.32 -24.65
CA ILE A 808 6.51 30.10 -25.31
C ILE A 808 6.56 30.46 -26.81
N GLU A 809 7.29 31.52 -27.16
CA GLU A 809 7.31 32.07 -28.51
C GLU A 809 8.33 31.36 -29.40
N ASN A 810 9.52 31.09 -28.85
CA ASN A 810 10.64 30.56 -29.61
C ASN A 810 10.74 29.03 -29.59
N SER A 811 10.08 28.35 -28.65
CA SER A 811 10.12 26.89 -28.57
C SER A 811 9.16 26.23 -29.55
N THR A 812 9.48 25.00 -29.94
CA THR A 812 8.61 24.15 -30.77
C THR A 812 8.40 22.78 -30.11
N GLY A 813 7.37 22.05 -30.57
CA GLY A 813 7.09 20.69 -30.12
C GLY A 813 6.94 20.56 -28.60
N PHE A 814 7.67 19.60 -28.01
CA PHE A 814 7.65 19.33 -26.58
C PHE A 814 7.98 20.56 -25.71
N MET A 815 9.00 21.34 -26.09
CA MET A 815 9.43 22.49 -25.30
C MET A 815 8.38 23.59 -25.27
N LYS A 816 7.63 23.77 -26.37
CA LYS A 816 6.50 24.70 -26.44
C LYS A 816 5.36 24.24 -25.52
N THR A 817 4.98 22.96 -25.59
CA THR A 817 3.97 22.40 -24.68
C THR A 817 4.41 22.56 -23.22
N LEU A 818 5.68 22.31 -22.91
CA LEU A 818 6.21 22.51 -21.56
C LEU A 818 6.08 23.98 -21.13
N ALA A 819 6.50 24.93 -21.97
CA ALA A 819 6.38 26.37 -21.70
C ALA A 819 4.93 26.78 -21.45
N GLU A 820 4.00 26.43 -22.35
CA GLU A 820 2.56 26.74 -22.22
C GLU A 820 1.95 26.20 -20.92
N LYS A 821 2.37 25.01 -20.47
CA LYS A 821 1.87 24.44 -19.21
C LYS A 821 2.52 25.06 -17.97
N LEU A 822 3.75 25.55 -18.06
CA LEU A 822 4.39 26.31 -16.98
C LEU A 822 3.77 27.72 -16.84
N PHE A 823 3.43 28.37 -17.94
CA PHE A 823 2.82 29.70 -17.97
C PHE A 823 1.28 29.65 -17.94
N ASN A 824 0.72 29.14 -16.83
CA ASN A 824 -0.72 28.98 -16.68
C ASN A 824 -1.38 29.99 -15.72
N GLY A 825 -0.61 30.96 -15.19
CA GLY A 825 -1.07 31.99 -14.27
C GLY A 825 -1.51 31.49 -12.90
N LYS A 826 -1.12 30.25 -12.53
CA LYS A 826 -1.54 29.61 -11.28
C LYS A 826 -0.40 28.82 -10.67
N TYR A 827 -0.49 28.60 -9.35
CA TYR A 827 0.45 27.72 -8.66
C TYR A 827 0.51 26.34 -9.33
N SER A 828 1.72 25.93 -9.63
CA SER A 828 1.99 24.68 -10.30
C SER A 828 3.26 24.06 -9.74
N THR A 829 3.38 22.75 -9.91
CA THR A 829 4.50 21.95 -9.43
C THR A 829 5.11 21.25 -10.63
N LEU A 830 6.40 21.48 -10.86
CA LEU A 830 7.19 20.71 -11.83
C LEU A 830 7.81 19.55 -11.09
N LEU A 831 7.52 18.35 -11.55
CA LEU A 831 8.07 17.09 -11.09
C LEU A 831 9.05 16.56 -12.14
N LEU A 832 10.25 16.17 -11.69
CA LEU A 832 11.31 15.64 -12.52
C LEU A 832 11.87 14.35 -11.90
N ALA A 833 12.03 13.34 -12.74
CA ALA A 833 12.79 12.13 -12.44
C ALA A 833 13.56 11.70 -13.68
N TYR A 834 14.51 10.78 -13.53
CA TYR A 834 15.19 10.17 -14.67
C TYR A 834 15.47 8.69 -14.42
N SER A 835 15.77 7.96 -15.49
CA SER A 835 16.31 6.60 -15.44
C SER A 835 17.69 6.58 -16.11
N ILE A 836 18.59 5.73 -15.61
CA ILE A 836 19.93 5.51 -16.21
C ILE A 836 19.87 4.40 -17.24
N GLU A 837 19.04 3.39 -16.98
CA GLU A 837 18.83 2.24 -17.84
C GLU A 837 17.34 1.90 -17.89
N GLU A 838 16.83 1.71 -19.10
CA GLU A 838 15.41 1.40 -19.36
C GLU A 838 14.45 2.43 -18.72
N GLN A 839 13.25 2.02 -18.32
CA GLN A 839 12.25 2.89 -17.69
C GLN A 839 12.24 2.76 -16.16
N ASN A 840 13.40 2.49 -15.57
CA ASN A 840 13.57 2.34 -14.12
C ASN A 840 13.85 3.69 -13.47
N PHE A 841 12.82 4.51 -13.28
CA PHE A 841 12.99 5.88 -12.82
C PHE A 841 13.34 5.99 -11.34
N GLY A 842 14.32 6.83 -11.02
CA GLY A 842 14.63 7.18 -9.64
C GLY A 842 13.58 8.07 -8.97
N PRO A 843 13.84 8.50 -7.73
CA PRO A 843 12.90 9.32 -6.96
C PRO A 843 12.61 10.65 -7.67
N VAL A 844 11.35 11.09 -7.60
CA VAL A 844 10.94 12.39 -8.14
C VAL A 844 11.45 13.51 -7.24
N ASN A 845 12.05 14.52 -7.84
CA ASN A 845 12.23 15.82 -7.21
C ASN A 845 11.21 16.80 -7.79
N SER A 846 10.71 17.71 -6.95
CA SER A 846 9.67 18.64 -7.36
C SER A 846 9.95 20.05 -6.88
N THR A 847 9.41 21.02 -7.59
CA THR A 847 9.50 22.42 -7.21
C THR A 847 8.25 23.16 -7.63
N ARG A 848 7.77 24.01 -6.72
CA ARG A 848 6.55 24.79 -6.88
C ARG A 848 6.87 26.16 -7.43
N PHE A 849 6.05 26.64 -8.35
CA PHE A 849 6.20 27.93 -9.02
C PHE A 849 4.84 28.56 -9.34
N GLU A 850 4.86 29.83 -9.67
CA GLU A 850 3.71 30.59 -10.18
C GLU A 850 4.24 31.56 -11.24
N PHE A 851 3.82 31.36 -12.49
CA PHE A 851 4.21 32.21 -13.60
C PHE A 851 2.98 32.65 -14.38
N GLU A 852 2.72 33.95 -14.37
CA GLU A 852 1.72 34.59 -15.22
C GLU A 852 2.33 34.92 -16.58
N TYR A 853 1.54 34.65 -17.63
CA TYR A 853 1.77 35.13 -18.98
C TYR A 853 0.93 36.39 -19.16
N GLU A 854 1.61 37.52 -19.38
CA GLU A 854 0.99 38.76 -19.84
C GLU A 854 1.20 38.77 -21.35
N PRO A 855 0.15 38.54 -22.18
CA PRO A 855 0.25 38.84 -23.61
C PRO A 855 0.62 40.32 -23.74
N LEU A 856 1.48 40.63 -24.72
CA LEU A 856 1.74 42.03 -25.05
C LEU A 856 0.41 42.64 -25.53
N ASP A 857 -0.03 43.71 -24.88
CA ASP A 857 -1.08 44.54 -25.46
C ASP A 857 -0.50 45.09 -26.77
N ASP A 858 -1.14 44.79 -27.90
CA ASP A 858 -0.70 45.18 -29.25
C ASP A 858 -0.50 46.72 -29.37
N ASP A 859 -1.03 47.49 -28.41
CA ASP A 859 -0.91 48.95 -28.31
C ASP A 859 0.37 49.45 -27.59
N GLU A 860 1.13 48.61 -26.89
CA GLU A 860 2.39 49.02 -26.19
C GLU A 860 3.66 48.89 -27.06
N GLU A 861 3.61 48.21 -28.22
CA GLU A 861 4.78 48.04 -29.10
C GLU A 861 5.11 49.29 -29.93
N GLU A 862 4.20 50.25 -30.08
CA GLU A 862 4.44 51.45 -30.90
C GLU A 862 5.36 52.51 -30.24
N ASN A 863 5.87 52.29 -29.02
CA ASN A 863 6.61 53.33 -28.29
C ASN A 863 7.92 52.91 -27.58
N LYS A 864 8.52 51.77 -27.94
CA LYS A 864 9.86 51.40 -27.44
C LYS A 864 10.83 51.15 -28.59
N ASP A 865 11.43 52.24 -29.04
CA ASP A 865 12.65 52.22 -29.84
C ASP A 865 13.77 51.44 -29.10
N GLN A 866 14.04 50.26 -29.64
CA GLN A 866 15.32 49.57 -29.78
C GLN A 866 16.53 50.12 -28.99
N GLU A 867 16.84 49.49 -27.85
CA GLU A 867 18.23 49.29 -27.42
C GLU A 867 18.60 47.82 -27.68
N VAL A 868 19.13 47.56 -28.87
CA VAL A 868 19.62 46.25 -29.30
C VAL A 868 20.93 45.93 -28.56
N ILE A 869 20.86 45.08 -27.53
CA ILE A 869 22.04 44.37 -27.02
C ILE A 869 22.25 43.13 -27.89
N SER A 870 23.29 43.17 -28.71
CA SER A 870 23.75 42.08 -29.56
C SER A 870 24.18 40.86 -28.73
N ASN A 871 23.43 39.76 -28.79
CA ASN A 871 23.90 38.44 -28.34
C ASN A 871 24.66 37.73 -29.47
N GLN A 872 25.96 37.53 -29.28
CA GLN A 872 26.79 36.67 -30.11
C GLN A 872 26.67 35.19 -29.69
N LEU A 873 26.28 34.36 -30.67
CA LEU A 873 26.84 33.06 -31.04
C LEU A 873 26.96 31.94 -29.97
N LEU A 874 26.07 30.95 -30.07
CA LEU A 874 26.37 29.53 -29.85
C LEU A 874 25.61 28.69 -30.90
N THR A 875 26.22 28.53 -32.07
CA THR A 875 25.89 27.50 -33.06
C THR A 875 27.12 26.62 -33.28
N GLY A 876 27.02 25.36 -32.86
CA GLY A 876 27.96 24.26 -33.09
C GLY A 876 27.63 23.17 -32.07
N ALA A 877 27.16 21.97 -32.40
CA ALA A 877 27.48 21.14 -33.57
C ALA A 877 26.28 20.27 -34.00
N GLN A 878 26.30 19.89 -35.27
CA GLN A 878 25.60 18.74 -35.84
C GLN A 878 26.22 17.42 -35.38
#